data_AF-A0A1V5N9J6-F1
#
_entry.id   AF-A0A1V5N9J6-F1
#
_cell.length_a   1.000
_cell.length_b   1.000
_cell.length_c   1.000
_cell.angle_alpha   90.00
_cell.angle_beta   90.00
_cell.angle_gamma   90.00
#
_symmetry.space_group_name_H-M   'P 1'
#
loop_
_entity.id
_entity.type
_entity.pdbx_description
1 polymer ?
#
loop_
_entity_poly.entity_id
_entity_poly.type
_entity_poly.pdbx_seq_one_letter_code
_entity_poly.pdbx_strand_id
1 'polypeptide(L)'
;MEKIKRDKNRVNIQKLEPTDNTEPEISGGYIIKRDWEGANFYTSLGVPLLYNDPEAADLTAQQKIWIQNYYNAFETALYSSNFADPVNGYAKYIDVDRFIDSYWLVELTRNLDGFRASFYMHKDRGGKLKTGPTWDFDVALGNAYWESRPDYLPEGWRVLYGDPYNEQQWYPRLFADPEFEIKWQDRWVELRKNLWSTDVLMTDIDAAAYLLDEAQVRQFQRWPILGTYVNFNPPGWTERDTYQKEVDWLKDWLQTRVNWIDSQIIHPLFNKEGGRVYSGFLLTMSLPAGASGQIYYTLDGNDPRLPGGAIRPGAANYASSGPLTLTAGTHIKARIQAGTEWSALNEAQFSIGPMVLINEFMAGNSSTIEDPDEPNEFPDWVELYNPSPFTVDLSGMYLTDNLADPAKWRIPAGLSIDSGGRLVFWIDDDGTQGPNHTSFKLGIEGEQIGLYDTDGITVIDSKIFGLQTMDISYGRTFDGGPDWQFLTCPTPGRSNFIPDELDLNGDCAVNLEDFTNFSSHWLEENIPTEPVVWDYAAEFSVYQGNPNGVWTYGLYDGSDFSSASFILYNSTVPISTLDPWALNGDRDTYGSCQKNIDESNPLSQPTWPNGMYWEPGQTSLMVPASELYGTWRPTARFTAPAASEYQVDARFWSGTVNGNPTHVYVLVNRALVHSDQIIGYYSEPDSSSLFSDLLVLDAGDTVDFCVGTVIVPGQSYEGYHLVQFDAVISTTAFCGGPGFEYLPGDINTDCVVDLDDFVLFATQWLGSY
;
A
#
# COMPACT_ATOMS: atom_id res chain seq x y z
N MET A 1 -31.14 -3.74 25.46
CA MET A 1 -29.79 -4.27 25.18
C MET A 1 -29.93 -5.65 24.59
N GLU A 2 -29.23 -5.88 23.48
CA GLU A 2 -29.02 -7.21 22.90
C GLU A 2 -28.33 -8.12 23.94
N LYS A 3 -28.43 -9.43 23.78
CA LYS A 3 -27.69 -10.41 24.61
C LYS A 3 -27.19 -11.54 23.72
N ILE A 4 -26.05 -12.12 24.06
CA ILE A 4 -25.58 -13.35 23.41
C ILE A 4 -26.53 -14.50 23.73
N LYS A 5 -27.11 -15.09 22.68
CA LYS A 5 -28.08 -16.19 22.77
C LYS A 5 -27.94 -17.14 21.59
N ARG A 6 -28.33 -18.39 21.80
CA ARG A 6 -28.49 -19.38 20.72
C ARG A 6 -29.67 -18.99 19.82
N ASP A 7 -29.45 -18.90 18.51
CA ASP A 7 -30.47 -18.78 17.47
C ASP A 7 -29.84 -19.06 16.09
N LYS A 8 -30.66 -19.39 15.08
CA LYS A 8 -30.20 -19.61 13.70
C LYS A 8 -29.47 -18.40 13.10
N ASN A 9 -29.82 -17.19 13.52
CA ASN A 9 -29.23 -15.91 13.06
C ASN A 9 -28.30 -15.29 14.13
N ARG A 10 -27.83 -16.10 15.09
CA ARG A 10 -26.92 -15.72 16.18
C ARG A 10 -25.89 -16.84 16.36
N VAL A 11 -25.71 -17.35 17.59
CA VAL A 11 -24.89 -18.54 17.83
C VAL A 11 -25.69 -19.77 17.38
N ASN A 12 -25.44 -20.19 16.14
CA ASN A 12 -26.14 -21.30 15.50
C ASN A 12 -25.55 -22.65 15.95
N ILE A 13 -25.94 -23.08 17.15
CA ILE A 13 -25.63 -24.41 17.69
C ILE A 13 -26.93 -25.15 18.02
N GLN A 14 -26.89 -26.48 18.03
CA GLN A 14 -28.04 -27.27 18.45
C GLN A 14 -28.36 -27.03 19.93
N LYS A 15 -29.63 -27.09 20.31
CA LYS A 15 -30.02 -26.94 21.72
C LYS A 15 -29.67 -28.19 22.52
N LEU A 16 -29.05 -28.01 23.69
CA LEU A 16 -28.88 -29.07 24.67
C LEU A 16 -30.18 -29.20 25.50
N GLU A 17 -30.94 -30.27 25.29
CA GLU A 17 -32.19 -30.53 26.02
C GLU A 17 -31.91 -31.21 27.37
N PRO A 18 -32.80 -31.08 28.37
CA PRO A 18 -32.64 -31.73 29.68
C PRO A 18 -32.50 -33.27 29.60
N THR A 19 -32.97 -33.88 28.51
CA THR A 19 -32.87 -35.33 28.27
C THR A 19 -31.51 -35.78 27.76
N ASP A 20 -30.69 -34.87 27.25
CA ASP A 20 -29.45 -35.16 26.54
C ASP A 20 -28.30 -35.40 27.52
N ASN A 21 -28.30 -36.58 28.13
CA ASN A 21 -27.38 -36.96 29.21
C ASN A 21 -26.35 -38.02 28.79
N THR A 22 -26.34 -38.42 27.52
CA THR A 22 -25.42 -39.40 26.96
C THR A 22 -24.96 -38.95 25.57
N GLU A 23 -23.87 -39.54 25.09
CA GLU A 23 -23.46 -39.34 23.71
C GLU A 23 -24.46 -39.96 22.72
N PRO A 24 -24.59 -39.37 21.52
CA PRO A 24 -23.88 -38.18 21.03
C PRO A 24 -24.45 -36.83 21.51
N GLU A 25 -25.66 -36.80 22.07
CA GLU A 25 -26.43 -35.57 22.29
C GLU A 25 -25.81 -34.64 23.36
N ILE A 26 -25.19 -35.20 24.39
CA ILE A 26 -24.54 -34.42 25.47
C ILE A 26 -23.28 -33.67 25.00
N SER A 27 -22.75 -34.02 23.83
CA SER A 27 -21.42 -33.58 23.39
C SER A 27 -21.30 -32.09 23.10
N GLY A 28 -22.39 -31.33 23.02
CA GLY A 28 -22.39 -29.91 22.72
C GLY A 28 -23.76 -29.27 22.86
N GLY A 29 -23.94 -28.10 22.25
CA GLY A 29 -25.16 -27.31 22.33
C GLY A 29 -25.19 -26.34 23.50
N TYR A 30 -24.01 -25.88 23.93
CA TYR A 30 -23.86 -24.97 25.06
C TYR A 30 -22.95 -23.78 24.74
N ILE A 31 -23.20 -22.68 25.45
CA ILE A 31 -22.41 -21.44 25.48
C ILE A 31 -21.91 -21.24 26.91
N ILE A 32 -20.61 -21.05 27.04
CA ILE A 32 -19.89 -20.76 28.28
C ILE A 32 -19.34 -19.34 28.19
N LYS A 33 -19.32 -18.62 29.31
CA LYS A 33 -18.67 -17.33 29.39
C LYS A 33 -17.67 -17.25 30.54
N ARG A 34 -16.74 -16.31 30.42
CA ARG A 34 -15.93 -15.81 31.53
C ARG A 34 -16.38 -14.38 31.84
N ASP A 35 -16.55 -14.07 33.11
CA ASP A 35 -17.10 -12.80 33.57
C ASP A 35 -16.63 -12.44 34.98
N TRP A 36 -16.85 -11.20 35.40
CA TRP A 36 -16.53 -10.69 36.74
C TRP A 36 -17.44 -11.26 37.84
N GLU A 37 -18.62 -11.74 37.46
CA GLU A 37 -19.72 -12.14 38.36
C GLU A 37 -19.50 -13.47 39.11
N GLY A 38 -18.33 -14.09 38.96
CA GLY A 38 -17.95 -15.33 39.66
C GLY A 38 -17.84 -16.55 38.74
N ALA A 39 -17.98 -17.74 39.32
CA ALA A 39 -17.81 -19.01 38.60
C ALA A 39 -18.91 -20.01 38.95
N ASN A 40 -19.47 -20.70 37.96
CA ASN A 40 -20.29 -21.88 38.19
C ASN A 40 -19.45 -23.15 38.36
N PHE A 41 -18.29 -23.20 37.69
CA PHE A 41 -17.31 -24.26 37.85
C PHE A 41 -15.90 -23.73 37.56
N TYR A 42 -14.90 -24.48 38.00
CA TYR A 42 -13.50 -24.21 37.72
C TYR A 42 -12.92 -25.34 36.89
N THR A 43 -12.04 -25.00 35.96
CA THR A 43 -11.22 -25.98 35.25
C THR A 43 -10.13 -26.55 36.17
N SER A 44 -9.39 -27.56 35.69
CA SER A 44 -8.27 -28.15 36.42
C SER A 44 -7.15 -27.17 36.75
N LEU A 45 -6.98 -26.11 35.95
CA LEU A 45 -6.05 -25.01 36.20
C LEU A 45 -6.66 -23.83 36.95
N GLY A 46 -7.90 -23.98 37.43
CA GLY A 46 -8.60 -22.96 38.22
C GLY A 46 -9.17 -21.81 37.38
N VAL A 47 -9.38 -21.98 36.07
CA VAL A 47 -10.06 -20.97 35.24
C VAL A 47 -11.53 -20.90 35.67
N PRO A 48 -12.05 -19.73 36.10
CA PRO A 48 -13.45 -19.57 36.47
C PRO A 48 -14.35 -19.50 35.23
N LEU A 49 -15.38 -20.32 35.15
CA LEU A 49 -16.30 -20.36 34.01
C LEU A 49 -17.77 -20.37 34.44
N LEU A 50 -18.62 -19.76 33.62
CA LEU A 50 -20.07 -19.62 33.82
C LEU A 50 -20.84 -20.27 32.67
N TYR A 51 -21.96 -20.91 33.01
CA TYR A 51 -22.91 -21.42 32.03
C TYR A 51 -23.80 -20.26 31.56
N ASN A 52 -23.76 -19.94 30.26
CA ASN A 52 -24.57 -18.85 29.70
C ASN A 52 -25.86 -19.36 29.04
N ASP A 53 -25.76 -20.39 28.20
CA ASP A 53 -26.93 -21.02 27.56
C ASP A 53 -26.64 -22.51 27.32
N PRO A 54 -27.33 -23.45 27.99
CA PRO A 54 -28.32 -23.22 29.04
C PRO A 54 -27.70 -22.63 30.32
N GLU A 55 -28.51 -21.96 31.13
CA GLU A 55 -28.07 -21.48 32.45
C GLU A 55 -27.85 -22.63 33.43
N ALA A 56 -27.10 -22.37 34.52
CA ALA A 56 -26.76 -23.38 35.50
C ALA A 56 -27.98 -24.10 36.12
N ALA A 57 -29.13 -23.43 36.23
CA ALA A 57 -30.36 -24.01 36.76
C ALA A 57 -31.02 -25.02 35.81
N ASP A 58 -30.78 -24.88 34.50
CA ASP A 58 -31.41 -25.70 33.46
C ASP A 58 -30.58 -26.94 33.10
N LEU A 59 -29.31 -26.98 33.52
CA LEU A 59 -28.40 -28.10 33.28
C LEU A 59 -28.54 -29.21 34.31
N THR A 60 -28.57 -30.46 33.83
CA THR A 60 -28.52 -31.64 34.70
C THR A 60 -27.12 -31.81 35.33
N ALA A 61 -27.03 -32.64 36.37
CA ALA A 61 -25.73 -32.97 36.98
C ALA A 61 -24.77 -33.64 35.97
N GLN A 62 -25.29 -34.50 35.09
CA GLN A 62 -24.48 -35.21 34.09
C GLN A 62 -23.93 -34.24 33.03
N GLN A 63 -24.73 -33.27 32.58
CA GLN A 63 -24.32 -32.24 31.63
C GLN A 63 -23.23 -31.33 32.22
N LYS A 64 -23.38 -30.90 33.48
CA LYS A 64 -22.36 -30.11 34.18
C LYS A 64 -21.02 -30.85 34.26
N ILE A 65 -21.06 -32.13 34.65
CA ILE A 65 -19.86 -32.99 34.71
C ILE A 65 -19.22 -33.13 33.32
N TRP A 66 -20.04 -33.34 32.29
CA TRP A 66 -19.55 -33.47 30.91
C TRP A 66 -18.81 -32.22 30.44
N ILE A 67 -19.44 -31.04 30.59
CA ILE A 67 -18.86 -29.77 30.18
C ILE A 67 -17.54 -29.54 30.92
N GLN A 68 -17.54 -29.66 32.26
CA GLN A 68 -16.32 -29.48 33.05
C GLN A 68 -15.20 -30.44 32.64
N ASN A 69 -15.52 -31.72 32.40
CA ASN A 69 -14.54 -32.71 31.95
C ASN A 69 -13.96 -32.39 30.58
N TYR A 70 -14.73 -31.78 29.68
CA TYR A 70 -14.22 -31.36 28.37
C TYR A 70 -13.13 -30.28 28.51
N TYR A 71 -13.36 -29.25 29.32
CA TYR A 71 -12.36 -28.21 29.59
C TYR A 71 -11.13 -28.78 30.32
N ASN A 72 -11.33 -29.68 31.28
CA ASN A 72 -10.21 -30.34 31.98
C ASN A 72 -9.39 -31.21 31.02
N ALA A 73 -10.03 -31.91 30.08
CA ALA A 73 -9.34 -32.72 29.07
C ALA A 73 -8.56 -31.86 28.07
N PHE A 74 -9.13 -30.72 27.66
CA PHE A 74 -8.43 -29.72 26.86
C PHE A 74 -7.18 -29.19 27.57
N GLU A 75 -7.29 -28.74 28.82
CA GLU A 75 -6.15 -28.25 29.60
C GLU A 75 -5.09 -29.34 29.81
N THR A 76 -5.53 -30.56 30.11
CA THR A 76 -4.62 -31.71 30.25
C THR A 76 -3.82 -31.93 28.96
N ALA A 77 -4.46 -31.82 27.79
CA ALA A 77 -3.77 -31.94 26.51
C ALA A 77 -2.84 -30.74 26.25
N LEU A 78 -3.30 -29.50 26.49
CA LEU A 78 -2.53 -28.27 26.27
C LEU A 78 -1.26 -28.18 27.13
N TYR A 79 -1.28 -28.76 28.33
CA TYR A 79 -0.13 -28.77 29.24
C TYR A 79 0.62 -30.10 29.28
N SER A 80 0.28 -31.04 28.41
CA SER A 80 1.05 -32.27 28.23
C SER A 80 2.37 -32.01 27.51
N SER A 81 3.27 -32.99 27.52
CA SER A 81 4.53 -32.94 26.77
C SER A 81 4.33 -33.04 25.25
N ASN A 82 3.22 -33.63 24.79
CA ASN A 82 2.86 -33.78 23.37
C ASN A 82 1.72 -32.83 22.95
N PHE A 83 1.58 -31.69 23.62
CA PHE A 83 0.49 -30.73 23.41
C PHE A 83 0.33 -30.25 21.95
N ALA A 84 1.42 -30.11 21.20
CA ALA A 84 1.43 -29.66 19.81
C ALA A 84 1.16 -30.78 18.79
N ASP A 85 0.91 -32.02 19.25
CA ASP A 85 0.53 -33.10 18.34
C ASP A 85 -0.80 -32.76 17.62
N PRO A 86 -0.84 -32.75 16.29
CA PRO A 86 -2.02 -32.28 15.55
C PRO A 86 -3.25 -33.20 15.69
N VAL A 87 -3.06 -34.44 16.15
CA VAL A 87 -4.11 -35.45 16.29
C VAL A 87 -4.55 -35.61 17.75
N ASN A 88 -3.58 -35.65 18.66
CA ASN A 88 -3.77 -36.01 20.06
C ASN A 88 -3.60 -34.83 21.03
N GLY A 89 -3.05 -33.71 20.56
CA GLY A 89 -2.80 -32.51 21.33
C GLY A 89 -4.02 -31.61 21.52
N TYR A 90 -3.77 -30.34 21.82
CA TYR A 90 -4.83 -29.37 22.14
C TYR A 90 -5.79 -29.14 20.96
N ALA A 91 -5.30 -29.25 19.72
CA ALA A 91 -6.06 -29.04 18.49
C ALA A 91 -7.22 -30.03 18.32
N LYS A 92 -7.24 -31.14 19.08
CA LYS A 92 -8.37 -32.06 19.16
C LYS A 92 -9.60 -31.42 19.80
N TYR A 93 -9.41 -30.48 20.71
CA TYR A 93 -10.48 -29.91 21.55
C TYR A 93 -10.93 -28.52 21.11
N ILE A 94 -10.06 -27.74 20.48
CA ILE A 94 -10.38 -26.36 20.08
C ILE A 94 -10.35 -26.18 18.57
N ASP A 95 -11.17 -25.26 18.09
CA ASP A 95 -11.07 -24.69 16.76
C ASP A 95 -9.96 -23.64 16.78
N VAL A 96 -8.76 -24.04 16.35
CA VAL A 96 -7.54 -23.22 16.45
C VAL A 96 -7.70 -21.87 15.74
N ASP A 97 -8.30 -21.87 14.56
CA ASP A 97 -8.46 -20.67 13.75
C ASP A 97 -9.39 -19.65 14.47
N ARG A 98 -10.44 -20.13 15.15
CA ARG A 98 -11.32 -19.25 15.96
C ARG A 98 -10.60 -18.66 17.17
N PHE A 99 -9.73 -19.43 17.81
CA PHE A 99 -8.90 -18.93 18.91
C PHE A 99 -7.91 -17.86 18.42
N ILE A 100 -7.33 -18.01 17.22
CA ILE A 100 -6.48 -17.01 16.58
C ILE A 100 -7.29 -15.75 16.22
N ASP A 101 -8.47 -15.89 15.61
CA ASP A 101 -9.34 -14.73 15.29
C ASP A 101 -9.68 -13.93 16.56
N SER A 102 -10.00 -14.62 17.67
CA SER A 102 -10.30 -13.96 18.94
C SER A 102 -9.09 -13.30 19.58
N TYR A 103 -7.90 -13.91 19.44
CA TYR A 103 -6.64 -13.28 19.81
C TYR A 103 -6.48 -11.96 19.09
N TRP A 104 -6.59 -11.98 17.76
CA TRP A 104 -6.37 -10.79 16.95
C TRP A 104 -7.38 -9.69 17.21
N LEU A 105 -8.66 -10.02 17.42
CA LEU A 105 -9.66 -9.02 17.79
C LEU A 105 -9.32 -8.31 19.10
N VAL A 106 -8.91 -9.04 20.13
CA VAL A 106 -8.51 -8.45 21.42
C VAL A 106 -7.20 -7.68 21.29
N GLU A 107 -6.24 -8.20 20.52
CA GLU A 107 -4.91 -7.60 20.38
C GLU A 107 -4.95 -6.32 19.53
N LEU A 108 -5.59 -6.35 18.36
CA LEU A 108 -5.76 -5.18 17.49
C LEU A 108 -6.44 -4.04 18.25
N THR A 109 -7.55 -4.34 18.91
CA THR A 109 -8.35 -3.32 19.62
C THR A 109 -7.79 -2.98 21.00
N ARG A 110 -6.79 -3.72 21.49
CA ARG A 110 -6.31 -3.66 22.87
C ARG A 110 -7.43 -3.71 23.93
N ASN A 111 -8.51 -4.46 23.67
CA ASN A 111 -9.67 -4.52 24.55
C ASN A 111 -9.29 -4.96 25.98
N LEU A 112 -9.56 -4.10 26.97
CA LEU A 112 -9.23 -4.33 28.38
C LEU A 112 -9.91 -5.56 29.00
N ASP A 113 -11.13 -5.88 28.58
CA ASP A 113 -11.89 -7.04 29.08
C ASP A 113 -11.54 -8.35 28.37
N GLY A 114 -10.78 -8.27 27.26
CA GLY A 114 -10.40 -9.42 26.45
C GLY A 114 -9.87 -10.60 27.26
N PHE A 115 -10.44 -11.79 27.03
CA PHE A 115 -10.16 -13.06 27.73
C PHE A 115 -10.46 -13.13 29.22
N ARG A 116 -10.88 -12.02 29.83
CA ARG A 116 -11.13 -11.90 31.28
C ARG A 116 -12.62 -11.85 31.59
N ALA A 117 -13.33 -11.01 30.85
CA ALA A 117 -14.74 -10.72 31.05
C ALA A 117 -15.42 -10.55 29.71
N SER A 118 -16.74 -10.70 29.69
CA SER A 118 -17.52 -10.66 28.44
C SER A 118 -16.97 -11.58 27.34
N PHE A 119 -16.28 -12.65 27.75
CA PHE A 119 -15.58 -13.56 26.85
C PHE A 119 -16.39 -14.85 26.70
N TYR A 120 -16.97 -15.04 25.53
CA TYR A 120 -17.85 -16.16 25.23
C TYR A 120 -17.13 -17.25 24.45
N MET A 121 -17.53 -18.48 24.73
CA MET A 121 -17.14 -19.68 24.00
C MET A 121 -18.36 -20.54 23.79
N HIS A 122 -18.41 -21.27 22.69
CA HIS A 122 -19.50 -22.19 22.42
C HIS A 122 -18.99 -23.48 21.79
N LYS A 123 -19.77 -24.54 21.94
CA LYS A 123 -19.46 -25.84 21.35
C LYS A 123 -20.74 -26.46 20.80
N ASP A 124 -20.74 -26.80 19.52
CA ASP A 124 -21.83 -27.58 18.93
C ASP A 124 -21.64 -29.09 19.15
N ARG A 125 -22.70 -29.88 18.99
CA ARG A 125 -22.64 -31.35 19.09
C ARG A 125 -21.61 -31.92 18.13
N GLY A 126 -20.76 -32.81 18.64
CA GLY A 126 -19.66 -33.43 17.88
C GLY A 126 -18.56 -32.46 17.43
N GLY A 127 -18.72 -31.15 17.58
CA GLY A 127 -17.75 -30.15 17.16
C GLY A 127 -16.61 -29.91 18.16
N LYS A 128 -15.76 -28.93 17.85
CA LYS A 128 -14.72 -28.41 18.75
C LYS A 128 -15.21 -27.16 19.49
N LEU A 129 -14.56 -26.82 20.59
CA LEU A 129 -14.80 -25.56 21.29
C LEU A 129 -14.33 -24.39 20.42
N LYS A 130 -15.19 -23.37 20.29
CA LYS A 130 -14.92 -22.14 19.56
C LYS A 130 -15.02 -20.96 20.51
N THR A 131 -14.16 -19.98 20.34
CA THR A 131 -14.29 -18.67 20.95
C THR A 131 -15.26 -17.79 20.17
N GLY A 132 -15.83 -16.81 20.85
CA GLY A 132 -16.84 -15.91 20.31
C GLY A 132 -18.29 -16.39 20.52
N PRO A 133 -19.27 -15.54 20.19
CA PRO A 133 -19.12 -14.20 19.60
C PRO A 133 -18.48 -13.17 20.57
N THR A 134 -17.91 -12.10 20.02
CA THR A 134 -17.34 -11.00 20.82
C THR A 134 -18.44 -10.15 21.46
N TRP A 135 -18.12 -9.49 22.58
CA TRP A 135 -19.01 -8.66 23.37
C TRP A 135 -18.20 -7.66 24.21
N ASP A 136 -18.77 -6.50 24.58
CA ASP A 136 -18.12 -5.39 25.32
C ASP A 136 -16.77 -4.95 24.73
N PHE A 137 -16.81 -4.14 23.68
CA PHE A 137 -15.62 -3.50 23.09
C PHE A 137 -15.65 -1.98 23.24
N ASP A 138 -16.45 -1.45 24.17
CA ASP A 138 -16.52 -0.03 24.50
C ASP A 138 -15.26 0.48 25.24
N VAL A 139 -14.54 -0.42 25.91
CA VAL A 139 -13.24 -0.15 26.56
C VAL A 139 -12.09 -0.74 25.73
N ALA A 140 -11.94 -0.23 24.51
CA ALA A 140 -10.97 -0.65 23.53
C ALA A 140 -10.59 0.53 22.61
N LEU A 141 -9.74 0.29 21.60
CA LEU A 141 -9.40 1.24 20.52
C LEU A 141 -8.91 2.60 21.04
N GLY A 142 -7.99 2.57 22.00
CA GLY A 142 -7.44 3.80 22.60
C GLY A 142 -8.31 4.43 23.69
N ASN A 143 -9.55 3.98 23.88
CA ASN A 143 -10.47 4.53 24.88
C ASN A 143 -10.44 3.76 26.22
N ALA A 144 -9.25 3.53 26.75
CA ALA A 144 -9.03 2.63 27.88
C ALA A 144 -7.83 3.05 28.74
N TYR A 145 -8.02 4.05 29.60
CA TYR A 145 -6.97 4.52 30.51
C TYR A 145 -7.07 3.91 31.92
N TRP A 146 -5.97 3.31 32.35
CA TRP A 146 -5.76 2.94 33.74
C TRP A 146 -4.31 3.26 34.12
N GLU A 147 -4.07 3.97 35.22
CA GLU A 147 -2.72 4.46 35.57
C GLU A 147 -1.65 3.34 35.66
N SER A 148 -2.07 2.12 35.99
CA SER A 148 -1.19 0.94 36.03
C SER A 148 -1.06 0.18 34.70
N ARG A 149 -1.76 0.60 33.63
CA ARG A 149 -1.74 -0.05 32.31
C ARG A 149 -1.90 0.97 31.16
N PRO A 150 -0.89 1.15 30.30
CA PRO A 150 -0.98 2.08 29.19
C PRO A 150 -1.71 1.44 27.98
N ASP A 151 -2.89 0.84 28.18
CA ASP A 151 -3.63 0.14 27.11
C ASP A 151 -4.24 1.08 26.07
N TYR A 152 -4.34 2.37 26.40
CA TYR A 152 -4.64 3.43 25.45
C TYR A 152 -3.49 3.73 24.46
N LEU A 153 -2.27 3.21 24.66
CA LEU A 153 -1.19 3.41 23.69
C LEU A 153 -1.39 2.50 22.47
N PRO A 154 -1.19 2.99 21.24
CA PRO A 154 -1.36 2.17 20.04
C PRO A 154 -0.23 1.14 19.89
N GLU A 155 0.92 1.33 20.53
CA GLU A 155 2.08 0.44 20.36
C GLU A 155 2.25 -0.58 21.50
N GLY A 156 2.85 -1.72 21.17
CA GLY A 156 3.18 -2.78 22.12
C GLY A 156 2.16 -3.93 22.13
N TRP A 157 2.65 -5.13 22.42
CA TRP A 157 1.79 -6.30 22.57
C TRP A 157 1.01 -6.22 23.89
N ARG A 158 -0.31 -6.45 23.87
CA ARG A 158 -1.15 -6.50 25.06
C ARG A 158 -1.20 -7.90 25.65
N VAL A 159 -1.59 -8.89 24.86
CA VAL A 159 -1.94 -10.23 25.37
C VAL A 159 -0.71 -11.02 25.83
N LEU A 160 0.45 -10.81 25.20
CA LEU A 160 1.71 -11.47 25.55
C LEU A 160 2.56 -10.70 26.58
N TYR A 161 2.17 -9.48 26.94
CA TYR A 161 2.85 -8.71 28.00
C TYR A 161 2.44 -9.26 29.36
N GLY A 162 3.39 -9.64 30.22
CA GLY A 162 3.20 -10.40 31.47
C GLY A 162 2.28 -9.76 32.52
N ASP A 163 1.00 -9.67 32.20
CA ASP A 163 -0.03 -9.11 33.05
C ASP A 163 -0.26 -10.02 34.27
N PRO A 164 -0.30 -9.46 35.48
CA PRO A 164 -0.43 -10.23 36.72
C PRO A 164 -1.78 -10.95 36.89
N TYR A 165 -2.76 -10.70 36.03
CA TYR A 165 -4.06 -11.38 36.08
C TYR A 165 -4.08 -12.55 35.09
N ASN A 166 -4.74 -13.65 35.49
CA ASN A 166 -4.91 -14.92 34.74
C ASN A 166 -5.66 -14.80 33.39
N GLU A 167 -5.54 -13.66 32.69
CA GLU A 167 -6.11 -13.35 31.37
C GLU A 167 -5.41 -14.17 30.27
N GLN A 168 -4.21 -14.70 30.56
CA GLN A 168 -3.32 -15.40 29.64
C GLN A 168 -3.25 -16.91 29.88
N GLN A 169 -4.27 -17.57 30.44
CA GLN A 169 -4.05 -18.95 30.87
C GLN A 169 -3.79 -19.90 29.69
N TRP A 170 -4.47 -19.76 28.56
CA TRP A 170 -4.25 -20.69 27.44
C TRP A 170 -3.28 -20.15 26.37
N TYR A 171 -3.32 -18.85 26.06
CA TYR A 171 -2.59 -18.29 24.91
C TYR A 171 -1.06 -18.42 24.98
N PRO A 172 -0.34 -17.96 26.02
CA PRO A 172 1.09 -18.25 26.20
C PRO A 172 1.48 -19.71 25.97
N ARG A 173 0.62 -20.65 26.37
CA ARG A 173 0.88 -22.07 26.13
C ARG A 173 0.61 -22.49 24.69
N LEU A 174 -0.39 -21.91 24.03
CA LEU A 174 -0.64 -22.08 22.59
C LEU A 174 0.52 -21.50 21.76
N PHE A 175 1.03 -20.31 22.08
CA PHE A 175 2.20 -19.70 21.43
C PHE A 175 3.51 -20.46 21.64
N ALA A 176 3.57 -21.40 22.58
CA ALA A 176 4.70 -22.32 22.68
C ALA A 176 4.69 -23.42 21.60
N ASP A 177 3.60 -23.55 20.83
CA ASP A 177 3.54 -24.36 19.60
C ASP A 177 3.92 -23.50 18.39
N PRO A 178 5.05 -23.79 17.71
CA PRO A 178 5.48 -23.03 16.53
C PRO A 178 4.46 -23.03 15.39
N GLU A 179 3.62 -24.08 15.27
CA GLU A 179 2.56 -24.10 14.25
C GLU A 179 1.38 -23.19 14.60
N PHE A 180 1.15 -22.92 15.90
CA PHE A 180 0.17 -21.92 16.32
C PHE A 180 0.68 -20.50 16.04
N GLU A 181 1.94 -20.23 16.41
CA GLU A 181 2.58 -18.94 16.21
C GLU A 181 2.63 -18.55 14.73
N ILE A 182 3.06 -19.45 13.84
CA ILE A 182 3.15 -19.13 12.42
C ILE A 182 1.75 -18.90 11.80
N LYS A 183 0.75 -19.70 12.20
CA LYS A 183 -0.64 -19.48 11.76
C LYS A 183 -1.20 -18.15 12.25
N TRP A 184 -0.84 -17.74 13.46
CA TRP A 184 -1.23 -16.46 14.01
C TRP A 184 -0.65 -15.31 13.18
N GLN A 185 0.62 -15.38 12.79
CA GLN A 185 1.24 -14.41 11.88
C GLN A 185 0.61 -14.42 10.48
N ASP A 186 0.41 -15.60 9.89
CA ASP A 186 -0.22 -15.77 8.56
C ASP A 186 -1.61 -15.12 8.53
N ARG A 187 -2.38 -15.31 9.61
CA ARG A 187 -3.74 -14.77 9.71
C ARG A 187 -3.76 -13.24 9.70
N TRP A 188 -2.75 -12.58 10.25
CA TRP A 188 -2.64 -11.12 10.18
C TRP A 188 -2.40 -10.65 8.76
N VAL A 189 -1.41 -11.21 8.08
CA VAL A 189 -1.08 -10.87 6.68
C VAL A 189 -2.29 -11.12 5.77
N GLU A 190 -3.05 -12.19 6.00
CA GLU A 190 -4.31 -12.46 5.29
C GLU A 190 -5.36 -11.35 5.53
N LEU A 191 -5.63 -10.99 6.78
CA LEU A 191 -6.66 -10.01 7.13
C LEU A 191 -6.32 -8.59 6.65
N ARG A 192 -5.04 -8.23 6.65
CA ARG A 192 -4.54 -6.93 6.18
C ARG A 192 -4.77 -6.68 4.70
N LYS A 193 -4.96 -7.73 3.90
CA LYS A 193 -5.27 -7.62 2.46
C LYS A 193 -6.70 -7.19 2.17
N ASN A 194 -7.61 -7.32 3.13
CA ASN A 194 -9.02 -7.00 2.90
C ASN A 194 -9.72 -6.41 4.14
N LEU A 195 -10.27 -7.25 5.02
CA LEU A 195 -11.16 -6.90 6.12
C LEU A 195 -10.54 -5.87 7.05
N TRP A 196 -9.24 -5.95 7.25
CA TRP A 196 -8.49 -5.03 8.08
C TRP A 196 -7.46 -4.26 7.28
N SER A 197 -7.66 -4.05 5.96
CA SER A 197 -6.89 -3.04 5.25
C SER A 197 -7.10 -1.68 5.91
N THR A 198 -6.12 -0.79 5.79
CA THR A 198 -6.18 0.52 6.45
C THR A 198 -7.42 1.29 5.98
N ASP A 199 -7.64 1.33 4.67
CA ASP A 199 -8.78 1.97 4.03
C ASP A 199 -10.12 1.44 4.54
N VAL A 200 -10.28 0.11 4.66
CA VAL A 200 -11.52 -0.48 5.14
C VAL A 200 -11.78 -0.07 6.59
N LEU A 201 -10.76 -0.08 7.44
CA LEU A 201 -10.88 0.36 8.83
C LEU A 201 -11.26 1.84 8.94
N MET A 202 -10.65 2.71 8.14
CA MET A 202 -10.98 4.14 8.12
C MET A 202 -12.39 4.39 7.58
N THR A 203 -12.76 3.69 6.50
CA THR A 203 -14.10 3.76 5.89
C THR A 203 -15.18 3.32 6.87
N ASP A 204 -14.94 2.26 7.64
CA ASP A 204 -15.88 1.78 8.67
C ASP A 204 -16.08 2.83 9.79
N ILE A 205 -15.01 3.52 10.20
CA ILE A 205 -15.09 4.62 11.19
C ILE A 205 -15.89 5.78 10.62
N ASP A 206 -15.60 6.21 9.39
CA ASP A 206 -16.28 7.32 8.74
C ASP A 206 -17.77 7.02 8.53
N ALA A 207 -18.12 5.79 8.12
CA ALA A 207 -19.49 5.34 7.99
C ALA A 207 -20.24 5.32 9.33
N ALA A 208 -19.58 4.91 10.41
CA ALA A 208 -20.16 4.95 11.76
C ALA A 208 -20.35 6.39 12.26
N ALA A 209 -19.38 7.28 12.01
CA ALA A 209 -19.48 8.69 12.36
C ALA A 209 -20.63 9.38 11.62
N TYR A 210 -20.77 9.09 10.33
CA TYR A 210 -21.86 9.58 9.50
C TYR A 210 -23.23 9.15 10.04
N LEU A 211 -23.41 7.87 10.38
CA LEU A 211 -24.65 7.36 10.96
C LEU A 211 -25.02 8.08 12.27
N LEU A 212 -24.03 8.61 12.99
CA LEU A 212 -24.19 9.27 14.28
C LEU A 212 -24.27 10.80 14.19
N ASP A 213 -24.09 11.42 13.01
CA ASP A 213 -23.92 12.88 12.85
C ASP A 213 -25.05 13.69 13.50
N GLU A 214 -26.30 13.30 13.29
CA GLU A 214 -27.44 13.98 13.91
C GLU A 214 -27.62 13.59 15.39
N ALA A 215 -27.35 12.32 15.73
CA ALA A 215 -27.58 11.80 17.07
C ALA A 215 -26.56 12.34 18.09
N GLN A 216 -25.31 12.52 17.69
CA GLN A 216 -24.24 13.02 18.55
C GLN A 216 -24.51 14.47 18.99
N VAL A 217 -25.11 15.31 18.14
CA VAL A 217 -25.48 16.68 18.51
C VAL A 217 -26.43 16.68 19.70
N ARG A 218 -27.48 15.85 19.66
CA ARG A 218 -28.44 15.71 20.78
C ARG A 218 -27.78 15.09 22.01
N GLN A 219 -26.89 14.12 21.82
CA GLN A 219 -26.15 13.47 22.90
C GLN A 219 -25.34 14.51 23.68
N PHE A 220 -24.51 15.31 23.00
CA PHE A 220 -23.62 16.26 23.68
C PHE A 220 -24.32 17.55 24.13
N GLN A 221 -25.49 17.88 23.56
CA GLN A 221 -26.37 18.90 24.16
C GLN A 221 -26.95 18.44 25.50
N ARG A 222 -27.33 17.16 25.61
CA ARG A 222 -27.89 16.60 26.86
C ARG A 222 -26.81 16.29 27.89
N TRP A 223 -25.66 15.78 27.44
CA TRP A 223 -24.51 15.40 28.24
C TRP A 223 -23.27 16.14 27.69
N PRO A 224 -22.99 17.37 28.13
CA PRO A 224 -21.87 18.18 27.62
C PRO A 224 -20.53 17.70 28.19
N ILE A 225 -20.07 16.54 27.69
CA ILE A 225 -18.89 15.83 28.20
C ILE A 225 -17.65 15.90 27.29
N LEU A 226 -17.78 16.46 26.08
CA LEU A 226 -16.63 16.73 25.20
C LEU A 226 -15.67 17.69 25.88
N GLY A 227 -14.36 17.47 25.74
CA GLY A 227 -13.37 18.31 26.41
C GLY A 227 -13.33 18.11 27.93
N THR A 228 -14.01 17.09 28.48
CA THR A 228 -14.05 16.79 29.93
C THR A 228 -13.60 15.36 30.21
N TYR A 229 -12.96 15.16 31.37
CA TYR A 229 -12.58 13.81 31.80
C TYR A 229 -13.82 13.00 32.15
N VAL A 230 -14.09 11.97 31.34
CA VAL A 230 -15.02 10.90 31.67
C VAL A 230 -14.18 9.66 31.86
N ASN A 231 -14.34 8.97 32.99
CA ASN A 231 -13.66 7.71 33.20
C ASN A 231 -14.15 6.67 32.17
N PHE A 232 -13.32 6.06 31.31
CA PHE A 232 -11.85 5.87 31.37
C PHE A 232 -11.05 6.59 30.25
N ASN A 233 -11.38 7.85 29.91
CA ASN A 233 -10.76 8.61 28.82
C ASN A 233 -9.21 8.65 28.94
N PRO A 234 -8.49 8.49 27.82
CA PRO A 234 -7.04 8.66 27.79
C PRO A 234 -6.63 10.14 27.95
N PRO A 235 -5.34 10.39 28.27
CA PRO A 235 -4.75 11.73 28.17
C PRO A 235 -5.09 12.42 26.84
N GLY A 236 -5.08 13.76 26.82
CA GLY A 236 -5.47 14.54 25.65
C GLY A 236 -6.99 14.84 25.54
N TRP A 237 -7.79 14.48 26.56
CA TRP A 237 -9.24 14.68 26.54
C TRP A 237 -9.66 16.15 26.56
N THR A 238 -8.80 17.07 27.02
CA THR A 238 -9.07 18.52 27.00
C THR A 238 -9.06 19.08 25.58
N GLU A 239 -8.24 18.50 24.71
CA GLU A 239 -8.04 18.90 23.33
C GLU A 239 -9.14 18.34 22.41
N ARG A 240 -9.73 17.20 22.78
CA ARG A 240 -10.87 16.55 22.11
C ARG A 240 -12.21 17.12 22.58
N ASP A 241 -12.41 18.40 22.31
CA ASP A 241 -13.59 19.19 22.70
C ASP A 241 -14.73 19.20 21.67
N THR A 242 -14.61 18.44 20.59
CA THR A 242 -15.64 18.25 19.56
C THR A 242 -15.78 16.77 19.21
N TYR A 243 -16.94 16.38 18.66
CA TYR A 243 -17.16 15.01 18.18
C TYR A 243 -16.17 14.61 17.09
N GLN A 244 -15.91 15.50 16.12
CA GLN A 244 -14.97 15.24 15.04
C GLN A 244 -13.56 14.93 15.56
N LYS A 245 -13.08 15.66 16.57
CA LYS A 245 -11.77 15.38 17.17
C LYS A 245 -11.68 14.02 17.89
N GLU A 246 -12.80 13.48 18.38
CA GLU A 246 -12.84 12.09 18.91
C GLU A 246 -12.79 11.06 17.77
N VAL A 247 -13.42 11.36 16.62
CA VAL A 247 -13.32 10.53 15.40
C VAL A 247 -11.89 10.54 14.86
N ASP A 248 -11.27 11.72 14.73
CA ASP A 248 -9.89 11.87 14.25
C ASP A 248 -8.89 11.15 15.16
N TRP A 249 -9.08 11.24 16.48
CA TRP A 249 -8.28 10.50 17.46
C TRP A 249 -8.39 8.97 17.28
N LEU A 250 -9.60 8.45 17.05
CA LEU A 250 -9.79 7.01 16.81
C LEU A 250 -9.08 6.56 15.52
N LYS A 251 -9.16 7.35 14.45
CA LYS A 251 -8.48 7.07 13.17
C LYS A 251 -6.96 7.06 13.35
N ASP A 252 -6.40 8.11 13.95
CA ASP A 252 -4.96 8.22 14.23
C ASP A 252 -4.45 7.07 15.12
N TRP A 253 -5.20 6.75 16.18
CA TRP A 253 -4.86 5.64 17.07
C TRP A 253 -4.81 4.30 16.32
N LEU A 254 -5.85 4.00 15.54
CA LEU A 254 -5.96 2.72 14.85
C LEU A 254 -4.95 2.60 13.70
N GLN A 255 -4.68 3.70 12.98
CA GLN A 255 -3.62 3.78 11.98
C GLN A 255 -2.26 3.46 12.61
N THR A 256 -1.92 4.15 13.69
CA THR A 256 -0.66 3.95 14.41
C THR A 256 -0.54 2.51 14.92
N ARG A 257 -1.64 1.95 15.44
CA ARG A 257 -1.71 0.56 15.92
C ARG A 257 -1.39 -0.45 14.81
N VAL A 258 -2.05 -0.31 13.67
CA VAL A 258 -1.89 -1.22 12.54
C VAL A 258 -0.49 -1.11 11.95
N ASN A 259 0.02 0.11 11.75
CA ASN A 259 1.39 0.34 11.26
C ASN A 259 2.43 -0.29 12.21
N TRP A 260 2.23 -0.16 13.52
CA TRP A 260 3.09 -0.80 14.50
C TRP A 260 3.03 -2.33 14.37
N ILE A 261 1.85 -2.96 14.30
CA ILE A 261 1.75 -4.42 14.15
C ILE A 261 2.39 -4.90 12.83
N ASP A 262 2.14 -4.20 11.72
CA ASP A 262 2.73 -4.50 10.42
C ASP A 262 4.26 -4.53 10.48
N SER A 263 4.87 -3.59 11.23
CA SER A 263 6.32 -3.57 11.46
C SER A 263 6.85 -4.77 12.27
N GLN A 264 5.99 -5.46 13.04
CA GLN A 264 6.38 -6.61 13.84
C GLN A 264 6.22 -7.95 13.08
N ILE A 265 5.44 -7.99 11.99
CA ILE A 265 5.12 -9.22 11.25
C ILE A 265 5.83 -9.23 9.90
N ILE A 266 6.99 -9.87 9.90
CA ILE A 266 7.82 -10.05 8.71
C ILE A 266 7.18 -11.06 7.75
N HIS A 267 7.19 -10.73 6.46
CA HIS A 267 6.77 -11.58 5.33
C HIS A 267 7.45 -11.07 4.03
N PRO A 268 7.59 -11.90 2.99
CA PRO A 268 8.07 -11.42 1.69
C PRO A 268 7.14 -10.34 1.14
N LEU A 269 7.68 -9.31 0.49
CA LEU A 269 6.90 -8.28 -0.20
C LEU A 269 6.80 -8.62 -1.68
N PHE A 270 5.63 -8.41 -2.29
CA PHE A 270 5.47 -8.48 -3.73
C PHE A 270 5.35 -7.07 -4.30
N ASN A 271 5.89 -6.82 -5.49
CA ASN A 271 5.63 -5.55 -6.19
C ASN A 271 4.15 -5.36 -6.57
N LYS A 272 3.36 -6.44 -6.50
CA LYS A 272 1.90 -6.40 -6.57
C LYS A 272 1.28 -7.54 -5.76
N GLU A 273 0.34 -7.21 -4.87
CA GLU A 273 -0.34 -8.16 -3.98
C GLU A 273 -1.50 -8.92 -4.66
N GLY A 274 -1.24 -9.50 -5.83
CA GLY A 274 -2.23 -10.25 -6.61
C GLY A 274 -3.15 -9.39 -7.47
N GLY A 275 -4.27 -9.97 -7.90
CA GLY A 275 -5.24 -9.34 -8.79
C GLY A 275 -4.90 -9.52 -10.27
N ARG A 276 -5.49 -8.68 -11.10
CA ARG A 276 -5.32 -8.74 -12.56
C ARG A 276 -4.01 -8.09 -12.99
N VAL A 277 -3.28 -8.73 -13.91
CA VAL A 277 -2.05 -8.22 -14.52
C VAL A 277 -2.02 -8.47 -16.02
N TYR A 278 -1.26 -7.65 -16.78
CA TYR A 278 -1.04 -7.91 -18.20
C TYR A 278 -0.14 -9.14 -18.43
N SER A 279 -0.28 -9.75 -19.60
CA SER A 279 0.57 -10.88 -19.99
C SER A 279 2.01 -10.42 -20.14
N GLY A 280 2.93 -11.07 -19.45
CA GLY A 280 4.34 -10.67 -19.39
C GLY A 280 4.69 -9.80 -18.18
N PHE A 281 3.75 -9.53 -17.26
CA PHE A 281 4.05 -8.84 -16.00
C PHE A 281 5.18 -9.53 -15.24
N LEU A 282 6.19 -8.77 -14.83
CA LEU A 282 7.28 -9.25 -13.98
C LEU A 282 6.89 -9.10 -12.52
N LEU A 283 6.53 -10.22 -11.89
CA LEU A 283 6.35 -10.30 -10.45
C LEU A 283 7.72 -10.41 -9.78
N THR A 284 8.02 -9.43 -8.93
CA THR A 284 9.22 -9.45 -8.11
C THR A 284 8.89 -9.63 -6.64
N MET A 285 9.85 -10.18 -5.91
CA MET A 285 9.76 -10.37 -4.46
C MET A 285 10.95 -9.74 -3.78
N SER A 286 10.71 -9.08 -2.65
CA SER A 286 11.79 -8.52 -1.84
C SER A 286 11.64 -8.84 -0.36
N LEU A 287 12.73 -8.60 0.37
CA LEU A 287 12.72 -8.67 1.82
C LEU A 287 12.22 -7.32 2.36
N PRO A 288 11.38 -7.31 3.40
CA PRO A 288 11.06 -6.06 4.06
C PRO A 288 12.31 -5.48 4.74
N ALA A 289 12.29 -4.17 4.97
CA ALA A 289 13.40 -3.44 5.57
C ALA A 289 13.94 -4.12 6.84
N GLY A 290 15.26 -4.31 6.91
CA GLY A 290 15.92 -4.92 8.07
C GLY A 290 15.73 -6.43 8.23
N ALA A 291 14.93 -7.08 7.38
CA ALA A 291 14.84 -8.53 7.37
C ALA A 291 16.05 -9.16 6.67
N SER A 292 16.35 -10.40 7.04
CA SER A 292 17.40 -11.21 6.41
C SER A 292 16.90 -12.63 6.20
N GLY A 293 17.48 -13.35 5.24
CA GLY A 293 17.10 -14.71 4.92
C GLY A 293 16.96 -14.93 3.42
N GLN A 294 16.29 -16.03 3.06
CA GLN A 294 16.02 -16.39 1.67
C GLN A 294 14.52 -16.52 1.45
N ILE A 295 14.02 -16.00 0.34
CA ILE A 295 12.62 -16.15 -0.04
C ILE A 295 12.44 -17.49 -0.76
N TYR A 296 11.54 -18.31 -0.23
CA TYR A 296 11.07 -19.53 -0.87
C TYR A 296 9.62 -19.35 -1.30
N TYR A 297 9.29 -19.80 -2.50
CA TYR A 297 7.92 -19.72 -3.02
C TYR A 297 7.49 -20.98 -3.77
N THR A 298 6.18 -21.11 -3.95
CA THR A 298 5.54 -22.10 -4.83
C THR A 298 4.54 -21.39 -5.75
N LEU A 299 4.19 -22.04 -6.86
CA LEU A 299 3.18 -21.54 -7.82
C LEU A 299 1.96 -22.48 -7.92
N ASP A 300 1.92 -23.51 -7.07
CA ASP A 300 0.90 -24.57 -7.08
C ASP A 300 -0.10 -24.42 -5.92
N GLY A 301 -0.07 -23.27 -5.23
CA GLY A 301 -0.92 -22.99 -4.07
C GLY A 301 -0.55 -23.73 -2.78
N ASN A 302 0.59 -24.43 -2.71
CA ASN A 302 1.06 -25.05 -1.47
C ASN A 302 1.99 -24.12 -0.69
N ASP A 303 1.95 -24.13 0.65
CA ASP A 303 2.93 -23.39 1.45
C ASP A 303 4.38 -23.85 1.14
N PRO A 304 5.36 -22.97 0.84
CA PRO A 304 6.75 -23.37 0.60
C PRO A 304 7.42 -24.05 1.81
N ARG A 305 6.82 -23.93 2.99
CA ARG A 305 7.20 -24.61 4.23
C ARG A 305 6.32 -25.85 4.46
N LEU A 306 6.93 -26.95 4.92
CA LEU A 306 6.24 -28.10 5.49
C LEU A 306 6.03 -27.91 7.00
N PRO A 307 4.98 -28.51 7.60
CA PRO A 307 4.87 -28.57 9.06
C PRO A 307 6.16 -29.10 9.69
N GLY A 308 6.66 -28.42 10.73
CA GLY A 308 7.97 -28.69 11.31
C GLY A 308 9.15 -27.96 10.67
N GLY A 309 8.92 -27.09 9.67
CA GLY A 309 9.91 -26.11 9.19
C GLY A 309 10.85 -26.58 8.07
N ALA A 310 10.65 -27.77 7.52
CA ALA A 310 11.41 -28.21 6.34
C ALA A 310 10.93 -27.48 5.08
N ILE A 311 11.84 -27.21 4.14
CA ILE A 311 11.48 -26.68 2.82
C ILE A 311 10.66 -27.74 2.06
N ARG A 312 9.53 -27.32 1.46
CA ARG A 312 8.69 -28.20 0.66
C ARG A 312 9.42 -28.62 -0.63
N PRO A 313 9.37 -29.91 -1.02
CA PRO A 313 9.78 -30.33 -2.36
C PRO A 313 8.97 -29.59 -3.43
N GLY A 314 9.64 -28.88 -4.33
CA GLY A 314 9.00 -28.05 -5.35
C GLY A 314 8.92 -26.55 -4.98
N ALA A 315 9.29 -26.17 -3.75
CA ALA A 315 9.53 -24.77 -3.44
C ALA A 315 10.82 -24.31 -4.14
N ALA A 316 10.74 -23.15 -4.82
CA ALA A 316 11.86 -22.51 -5.48
C ALA A 316 12.47 -21.43 -4.57
N ASN A 317 13.78 -21.24 -4.68
CA ASN A 317 14.50 -20.15 -4.01
C ASN A 317 14.57 -18.94 -4.96
N TYR A 318 13.98 -17.82 -4.54
CA TYR A 318 13.85 -16.63 -5.38
C TYR A 318 15.21 -16.06 -5.83
N ALA A 319 16.23 -16.09 -4.96
CA ALA A 319 17.57 -15.63 -5.32
C ALA A 319 18.21 -16.44 -6.47
N SER A 320 17.74 -17.66 -6.69
CA SER A 320 18.21 -18.51 -7.81
C SER A 320 17.32 -18.39 -9.05
N SER A 321 16.04 -18.05 -8.91
CA SER A 321 15.11 -17.96 -10.04
C SER A 321 15.02 -16.56 -10.66
N GLY A 322 15.23 -15.50 -9.86
CA GLY A 322 14.95 -14.13 -10.26
C GLY A 322 13.45 -13.83 -10.42
N PRO A 323 13.12 -12.65 -10.99
CA PRO A 323 11.76 -12.22 -11.28
C PRO A 323 10.92 -13.24 -12.08
N LEU A 324 9.62 -13.25 -11.83
CA LEU A 324 8.68 -14.18 -12.45
C LEU A 324 7.85 -13.51 -13.52
N THR A 325 8.02 -13.92 -14.78
CA THR A 325 7.17 -13.47 -15.89
C THR A 325 5.83 -14.21 -15.87
N LEU A 326 4.75 -13.49 -15.56
CA LEU A 326 3.40 -14.04 -15.49
C LEU A 326 2.72 -14.01 -16.87
N THR A 327 2.45 -15.19 -17.41
CA THR A 327 1.77 -15.37 -18.72
C THR A 327 0.45 -16.14 -18.61
N ALA A 328 0.14 -16.64 -17.43
CA ALA A 328 -1.12 -17.32 -17.11
C ALA A 328 -1.50 -17.06 -15.65
N GLY A 329 -2.75 -17.38 -15.30
CA GLY A 329 -3.22 -17.28 -13.92
C GLY A 329 -2.30 -18.06 -12.98
N THR A 330 -1.85 -17.41 -11.91
CA THR A 330 -0.78 -17.92 -11.04
C THR A 330 -1.19 -17.75 -9.58
N HIS A 331 -1.07 -18.83 -8.80
CA HIS A 331 -1.31 -18.78 -7.35
C HIS A 331 0.02 -18.94 -6.63
N ILE A 332 0.53 -17.84 -6.10
CA ILE A 332 1.84 -17.79 -5.46
C ILE A 332 1.72 -17.78 -3.94
N LYS A 333 2.61 -18.52 -3.29
CA LYS A 333 2.77 -18.56 -1.83
C LYS A 333 4.24 -18.46 -1.51
N ALA A 334 4.64 -17.49 -0.70
CA ALA A 334 6.03 -17.20 -0.39
C ALA A 334 6.27 -16.99 1.11
N ARG A 335 7.45 -17.39 1.58
CA ARG A 335 7.95 -17.11 2.94
C ARG A 335 9.44 -16.80 2.92
N ILE A 336 9.91 -16.06 3.91
CA ILE A 336 11.33 -15.85 4.20
C ILE A 336 11.79 -16.94 5.17
N GLN A 337 12.92 -17.56 4.90
CA GLN A 337 13.61 -18.46 5.82
C GLN A 337 14.92 -17.82 6.32
N ALA A 338 15.02 -17.61 7.63
CA ALA A 338 16.18 -17.04 8.31
C ALA A 338 16.76 -18.06 9.31
N GLY A 339 17.74 -18.84 8.88
CA GLY A 339 18.23 -19.98 9.68
C GLY A 339 17.15 -21.06 9.80
N THR A 340 16.63 -21.28 11.01
CA THR A 340 15.53 -22.22 11.27
C THR A 340 14.16 -21.55 11.32
N GLU A 341 14.12 -20.23 11.40
CA GLU A 341 12.89 -19.46 11.55
C GLU A 341 12.27 -19.17 10.18
N TRP A 342 10.95 -19.15 10.15
CA TRP A 342 10.15 -18.84 8.98
C TRP A 342 9.26 -17.65 9.27
N SER A 343 9.17 -16.74 8.30
CA SER A 343 8.27 -15.59 8.35
C SER A 343 6.80 -15.99 8.16
N ALA A 344 5.90 -15.03 8.32
CA ALA A 344 4.52 -15.17 7.88
C ALA A 344 4.43 -15.42 6.36
N LEU A 345 3.32 -16.02 5.94
CA LEU A 345 3.02 -16.33 4.55
C LEU A 345 2.53 -15.08 3.83
N ASN A 346 3.18 -14.74 2.73
CA ASN A 346 2.57 -13.89 1.72
C ASN A 346 1.98 -14.77 0.60
N GLU A 347 0.71 -14.55 0.26
CA GLU A 347 -0.06 -15.31 -0.72
C GLU A 347 -0.79 -14.39 -1.68
N ALA A 348 -0.61 -14.57 -2.99
CA ALA A 348 -1.28 -13.77 -4.00
C ALA A 348 -1.84 -14.66 -5.12
N GLN A 349 -2.99 -14.27 -5.65
CA GLN A 349 -3.58 -14.89 -6.85
C GLN A 349 -3.58 -13.87 -7.98
N PHE A 350 -2.99 -14.25 -9.11
CA PHE A 350 -2.91 -13.43 -10.31
C PHE A 350 -3.80 -13.99 -11.40
N SER A 351 -4.44 -13.10 -12.15
CA SER A 351 -5.12 -13.39 -13.41
C SER A 351 -4.53 -12.55 -14.53
N ILE A 352 -4.60 -13.04 -15.77
CA ILE A 352 -4.03 -12.35 -16.93
C ILE A 352 -5.11 -11.63 -17.72
N GLY A 353 -4.86 -10.37 -18.07
CA GLY A 353 -5.57 -9.64 -19.11
C GLY A 353 -5.33 -8.13 -19.03
N PRO A 354 -6.14 -7.31 -19.73
CA PRO A 354 -5.96 -5.86 -19.72
C PRO A 354 -6.00 -5.32 -18.29
N MET A 355 -5.07 -4.41 -17.97
CA MET A 355 -5.05 -3.68 -16.71
C MET A 355 -5.63 -2.29 -16.94
N VAL A 356 -6.77 -2.01 -16.32
CA VAL A 356 -7.40 -0.70 -16.30
C VAL A 356 -7.93 -0.51 -14.89
N LEU A 357 -7.72 0.67 -14.32
CA LEU A 357 -8.12 0.98 -12.96
C LEU A 357 -9.15 2.11 -12.98
N ILE A 358 -10.10 2.08 -12.04
CA ILE A 358 -10.90 3.27 -11.73
C ILE A 358 -9.94 4.20 -10.98
N ASN A 359 -9.75 5.42 -11.51
CA ASN A 359 -8.72 6.33 -11.02
C ASN A 359 -9.29 7.44 -10.14
N GLU A 360 -10.39 8.05 -10.60
CA GLU A 360 -11.05 9.17 -9.95
C GLU A 360 -12.52 9.19 -10.39
N PHE A 361 -13.43 9.67 -9.53
CA PHE A 361 -14.81 9.90 -9.93
C PHE A 361 -15.44 11.05 -9.12
N MET A 362 -16.53 11.59 -9.64
CA MET A 362 -17.36 12.57 -8.96
C MET A 362 -18.83 12.24 -9.15
N ALA A 363 -19.54 11.99 -8.05
CA ALA A 363 -20.99 11.67 -8.03
C ALA A 363 -21.87 12.89 -7.68
N GLY A 364 -21.40 14.08 -8.04
CA GLY A 364 -22.05 15.35 -7.73
C GLY A 364 -21.31 16.52 -8.35
N ASN A 365 -21.30 16.61 -9.67
CA ASN A 365 -20.65 17.70 -10.41
C ASN A 365 -21.63 18.85 -10.64
N SER A 366 -21.23 20.09 -10.34
CA SER A 366 -22.03 21.28 -10.68
C SER A 366 -21.24 22.41 -11.32
N SER A 367 -19.91 22.33 -11.25
CA SER A 367 -19.01 23.39 -11.71
C SER A 367 -17.62 22.92 -12.09
N THR A 368 -17.21 21.70 -11.75
CA THR A 368 -15.81 21.26 -11.83
C THR A 368 -15.36 21.01 -13.26
N ILE A 369 -16.10 20.20 -14.02
CA ILE A 369 -15.83 19.92 -15.43
C ILE A 369 -17.14 19.88 -16.20
N GLU A 370 -17.21 20.67 -17.26
CA GLU A 370 -18.35 20.71 -18.19
C GLU A 370 -18.18 19.58 -19.22
N ASP A 371 -19.28 18.95 -19.59
CA ASP A 371 -19.26 17.99 -20.69
C ASP A 371 -18.98 18.72 -22.02
N PRO A 372 -17.89 18.39 -22.76
CA PRO A 372 -17.57 19.02 -24.04
C PRO A 372 -18.63 18.78 -25.13
N ASP A 373 -19.43 17.71 -25.03
CA ASP A 373 -20.48 17.40 -25.99
C ASP A 373 -21.81 18.09 -25.64
N GLU A 374 -22.02 18.47 -24.37
CA GLU A 374 -23.19 19.21 -23.89
C GLU A 374 -22.86 20.49 -23.11
N PRO A 375 -22.80 21.65 -23.80
CA PRO A 375 -22.50 22.91 -23.15
C PRO A 375 -23.49 23.29 -22.04
N ASN A 376 -22.96 23.64 -20.87
CA ASN A 376 -23.57 23.99 -19.60
C ASN A 376 -24.14 22.81 -18.80
N GLU A 377 -23.79 21.58 -19.16
CA GLU A 377 -24.11 20.39 -18.38
C GLU A 377 -22.87 19.92 -17.61
N PHE A 378 -23.10 19.50 -16.36
CA PHE A 378 -22.07 19.05 -15.42
C PHE A 378 -22.45 17.66 -14.90
N PRO A 379 -22.44 16.62 -15.75
CA PRO A 379 -22.79 15.28 -15.31
C PRO A 379 -21.74 14.72 -14.35
N ASP A 380 -22.15 13.69 -13.60
CA ASP A 380 -21.22 12.85 -12.85
C ASP A 380 -20.21 12.22 -13.83
N TRP A 381 -19.04 11.86 -13.33
CA TRP A 381 -18.01 11.28 -14.19
C TRP A 381 -17.17 10.25 -13.45
N VAL A 382 -16.64 9.30 -14.22
CA VAL A 382 -15.67 8.29 -13.77
C VAL A 382 -14.50 8.30 -14.73
N GLU A 383 -13.29 8.38 -14.20
CA GLU A 383 -12.06 8.27 -14.96
C GLU A 383 -11.45 6.87 -14.83
N LEU A 384 -11.05 6.32 -15.96
CA LEU A 384 -10.27 5.09 -16.04
C LEU A 384 -8.81 5.41 -16.38
N TYR A 385 -7.87 4.68 -15.76
CA TYR A 385 -6.43 4.81 -15.97
C TYR A 385 -5.81 3.49 -16.44
N ASN A 386 -4.87 3.56 -17.38
CA ASN A 386 -4.12 2.40 -17.87
C ASN A 386 -2.67 2.40 -17.33
N PRO A 387 -2.36 1.59 -16.29
CA PRO A 387 -1.01 1.47 -15.75
C PRO A 387 -0.09 0.55 -16.57
N SER A 388 -0.58 -0.07 -17.65
CA SER A 388 0.20 -1.04 -18.42
C SER A 388 1.06 -0.35 -19.47
N PRO A 389 2.22 -0.93 -19.84
CA PRO A 389 3.15 -0.33 -20.81
C PRO A 389 2.66 -0.40 -22.26
N PHE A 390 1.38 -0.73 -22.48
CA PHE A 390 0.78 -0.91 -23.80
C PHE A 390 -0.61 -0.28 -23.82
N THR A 391 -1.06 0.17 -24.99
CA THR A 391 -2.44 0.62 -25.18
C THR A 391 -3.43 -0.50 -24.87
N VAL A 392 -4.47 -0.16 -24.09
CA VAL A 392 -5.57 -1.08 -23.77
C VAL A 392 -6.82 -0.70 -24.56
N ASP A 393 -7.35 -1.63 -25.36
CA ASP A 393 -8.66 -1.52 -26.00
C ASP A 393 -9.77 -1.82 -24.98
N LEU A 394 -10.67 -0.86 -24.77
CA LEU A 394 -11.81 -0.99 -23.86
C LEU A 394 -13.04 -1.61 -24.53
N SER A 395 -12.99 -1.82 -25.85
CA SER A 395 -14.13 -2.24 -26.66
C SER A 395 -14.83 -3.48 -26.09
N GLY A 396 -16.05 -3.30 -25.64
CA GLY A 396 -16.90 -4.38 -25.16
C GLY A 396 -16.72 -4.80 -23.71
N MET A 397 -15.87 -4.13 -22.94
CA MET A 397 -15.91 -4.14 -21.47
C MET A 397 -17.22 -3.55 -20.95
N TYR A 398 -17.45 -3.60 -19.64
CA TYR A 398 -18.67 -3.06 -19.03
C TYR A 398 -18.38 -2.16 -17.84
N LEU A 399 -19.14 -1.06 -17.72
CA LEU A 399 -19.25 -0.25 -16.51
C LEU A 399 -20.61 -0.45 -15.85
N THR A 400 -20.64 -0.35 -14.53
CA THR A 400 -21.87 -0.46 -13.73
C THR A 400 -21.77 0.35 -12.44
N ASP A 401 -22.90 0.85 -11.96
CA ASP A 401 -23.10 1.42 -10.62
C ASP A 401 -23.58 0.35 -9.59
N ASN A 402 -23.76 -0.89 -10.05
CA ASN A 402 -24.35 -1.97 -9.27
C ASN A 402 -23.59 -3.27 -9.52
N LEU A 403 -22.79 -3.71 -8.55
CA LEU A 403 -21.99 -4.93 -8.66
C LEU A 403 -22.83 -6.22 -8.78
N ALA A 404 -24.14 -6.16 -8.52
CA ALA A 404 -25.07 -7.27 -8.77
C ALA A 404 -25.56 -7.32 -10.23
N ASP A 405 -25.30 -6.29 -11.02
CA ASP A 405 -25.57 -6.19 -12.46
C ASP A 405 -24.28 -5.84 -13.23
N PRO A 406 -23.33 -6.79 -13.38
CA PRO A 406 -21.99 -6.53 -13.90
C PRO A 406 -21.96 -6.16 -15.40
N ALA A 407 -23.02 -6.41 -16.15
CA ALA A 407 -23.10 -6.17 -17.59
C ALA A 407 -24.04 -5.00 -17.93
N LYS A 408 -24.21 -4.03 -17.00
CA LYS A 408 -25.18 -2.94 -17.10
C LYS A 408 -24.98 -2.06 -18.33
N TRP A 409 -23.78 -1.48 -18.51
CA TRP A 409 -23.45 -0.66 -19.66
C TRP A 409 -22.21 -1.17 -20.36
N ARG A 410 -22.33 -1.48 -21.66
CA ARG A 410 -21.22 -2.01 -22.46
C ARG A 410 -20.49 -0.88 -23.18
N ILE A 411 -19.18 -0.79 -22.97
CA ILE A 411 -18.32 0.17 -23.65
C ILE A 411 -18.36 -0.11 -25.17
N PRO A 412 -18.72 0.89 -26.01
CA PRO A 412 -18.76 0.71 -27.46
C PRO A 412 -17.36 0.51 -28.05
N ALA A 413 -17.31 0.06 -29.30
CA ALA A 413 -16.04 -0.18 -29.97
C ALA A 413 -15.31 1.13 -30.31
N GLY A 414 -13.98 1.11 -30.26
CA GLY A 414 -13.13 2.22 -30.72
C GLY A 414 -12.62 3.15 -29.62
N LEU A 415 -12.87 2.82 -28.35
CA LEU A 415 -12.26 3.49 -27.21
C LEU A 415 -11.06 2.68 -26.71
N SER A 416 -9.93 3.35 -26.55
CA SER A 416 -8.70 2.80 -25.99
C SER A 416 -8.03 3.81 -25.08
N ILE A 417 -7.22 3.32 -24.16
CA ILE A 417 -6.38 4.14 -23.29
C ILE A 417 -4.93 3.77 -23.59
N ASP A 418 -4.12 4.74 -24.00
CA ASP A 418 -2.69 4.54 -24.22
C ASP A 418 -1.96 4.23 -22.90
N SER A 419 -0.70 3.80 -22.99
CA SER A 419 0.14 3.54 -21.80
C SER A 419 0.21 4.80 -20.93
N GLY A 420 -0.09 4.69 -19.63
CA GLY A 420 -0.15 5.84 -18.72
C GLY A 420 -1.30 6.82 -18.99
N GLY A 421 -2.16 6.53 -19.95
CA GLY A 421 -3.28 7.39 -20.34
C GLY A 421 -4.47 7.30 -19.39
N ARG A 422 -5.39 8.26 -19.53
CA ARG A 422 -6.66 8.32 -18.81
C ARG A 422 -7.82 8.54 -19.78
N LEU A 423 -9.01 8.07 -19.42
CA LEU A 423 -10.23 8.32 -20.18
C LEU A 423 -11.41 8.58 -19.24
N VAL A 424 -12.07 9.72 -19.43
CA VAL A 424 -13.25 10.14 -18.68
C VAL A 424 -14.52 9.60 -19.35
N PHE A 425 -15.37 8.98 -18.54
CA PHE A 425 -16.74 8.58 -18.88
C PHE A 425 -17.74 9.48 -18.17
N TRP A 426 -18.71 9.95 -18.91
CA TRP A 426 -19.84 10.75 -18.41
C TRP A 426 -20.95 9.83 -17.91
N ILE A 427 -21.38 10.03 -16.67
CA ILE A 427 -22.29 9.16 -15.93
C ILE A 427 -23.62 9.89 -15.74
N ASP A 428 -24.36 10.05 -16.83
CA ASP A 428 -25.48 10.99 -16.99
C ASP A 428 -26.86 10.36 -17.21
N ASP A 429 -26.95 9.03 -17.24
CA ASP A 429 -28.16 8.27 -17.59
C ASP A 429 -28.62 8.45 -19.05
N ASP A 430 -27.73 8.88 -19.97
CA ASP A 430 -27.98 9.00 -21.40
C ASP A 430 -26.80 8.55 -22.27
N GLY A 431 -26.68 7.22 -22.42
CA GLY A 431 -25.67 6.61 -23.30
C GLY A 431 -25.86 6.81 -24.81
N THR A 432 -26.62 7.81 -25.25
CA THR A 432 -26.80 8.15 -26.67
C THR A 432 -26.02 9.39 -27.12
N GLN A 433 -25.45 10.15 -26.18
CA GLN A 433 -24.77 11.42 -26.42
C GLN A 433 -23.33 11.28 -26.93
N GLY A 434 -22.69 10.13 -26.69
CA GLY A 434 -21.34 9.85 -27.17
C GLY A 434 -20.86 8.47 -26.75
N PRO A 435 -19.69 8.03 -27.25
CA PRO A 435 -19.16 6.69 -26.94
C PRO A 435 -18.74 6.52 -25.47
N ASN A 436 -18.49 7.62 -24.75
CA ASN A 436 -18.09 7.63 -23.34
C ASN A 436 -19.23 8.11 -22.39
N HIS A 437 -20.46 8.26 -22.89
CA HIS A 437 -21.65 8.54 -22.07
C HIS A 437 -22.34 7.25 -21.67
N THR A 438 -22.67 7.10 -20.38
CA THR A 438 -23.20 5.84 -19.85
C THR A 438 -24.72 5.87 -19.67
N SER A 439 -25.36 4.70 -19.69
CA SER A 439 -26.81 4.59 -19.48
C SER A 439 -27.19 4.49 -17.99
N PHE A 440 -26.41 5.13 -17.11
CA PHE A 440 -26.68 5.22 -15.68
C PHE A 440 -26.03 6.50 -15.13
N LYS A 441 -26.37 6.84 -13.89
CA LYS A 441 -25.82 7.98 -13.16
C LYS A 441 -25.34 7.57 -11.78
N LEU A 442 -24.55 8.40 -11.11
CA LEU A 442 -24.12 8.11 -9.75
C LEU A 442 -25.05 8.71 -8.68
N GLY A 443 -24.99 8.14 -7.48
CA GLY A 443 -25.73 8.53 -6.30
C GLY A 443 -24.85 9.23 -5.28
N ILE A 444 -25.16 10.49 -4.97
CA ILE A 444 -24.39 11.28 -3.99
C ILE A 444 -24.37 10.64 -2.58
N GLU A 445 -25.39 9.86 -2.19
CA GLU A 445 -25.45 9.18 -0.88
C GLU A 445 -24.50 7.97 -0.75
N GLY A 446 -23.85 7.55 -1.84
CA GLY A 446 -22.93 6.42 -1.90
C GLY A 446 -23.52 5.16 -2.55
N GLU A 447 -22.68 4.44 -3.28
CA GLU A 447 -23.02 3.23 -4.05
C GLU A 447 -21.74 2.48 -4.48
N GLN A 448 -21.72 1.85 -5.66
CA GLN A 448 -20.56 1.15 -6.18
C GLN A 448 -20.25 1.59 -7.62
N ILE A 449 -19.00 1.47 -8.05
CA ILE A 449 -18.59 1.49 -9.46
C ILE A 449 -17.86 0.18 -9.73
N GLY A 450 -18.18 -0.47 -10.85
CA GLY A 450 -17.50 -1.69 -11.29
C GLY A 450 -17.11 -1.62 -12.75
N LEU A 451 -15.86 -1.98 -13.05
CA LEU A 451 -15.34 -2.22 -14.38
C LEU A 451 -15.17 -3.73 -14.59
N TYR A 452 -15.82 -4.26 -15.60
CA TYR A 452 -15.82 -5.69 -15.93
C TYR A 452 -15.27 -5.94 -17.33
N ASP A 453 -14.64 -7.08 -17.49
CA ASP A 453 -14.12 -7.55 -18.77
C ASP A 453 -15.23 -7.83 -19.79
N THR A 454 -14.82 -8.09 -21.03
CA THR A 454 -15.64 -8.42 -22.18
C THR A 454 -16.57 -9.62 -22.01
N ASP A 455 -16.32 -10.47 -21.00
CA ASP A 455 -17.21 -11.59 -20.63
C ASP A 455 -18.41 -11.17 -19.77
N GLY A 456 -18.41 -9.94 -19.24
CA GLY A 456 -19.46 -9.40 -18.35
C GLY A 456 -19.51 -10.07 -16.97
N ILE A 457 -18.45 -10.76 -16.56
CA ILE A 457 -18.39 -11.53 -15.30
C ILE A 457 -17.09 -11.23 -14.54
N THR A 458 -15.97 -11.13 -15.24
CA THR A 458 -14.65 -10.95 -14.63
C THR A 458 -14.44 -9.48 -14.25
N VAL A 459 -14.35 -9.20 -12.95
CA VAL A 459 -14.01 -7.86 -12.43
C VAL A 459 -12.59 -7.50 -12.86
N ILE A 460 -12.43 -6.30 -13.42
CA ILE A 460 -11.13 -5.67 -13.67
C ILE A 460 -10.77 -4.79 -12.46
N ASP A 461 -11.66 -3.87 -12.08
CA ASP A 461 -11.54 -3.02 -10.89
C ASP A 461 -12.94 -2.65 -10.36
N SER A 462 -13.04 -2.29 -9.08
CA SER A 462 -14.30 -1.85 -8.49
C SER A 462 -14.07 -0.99 -7.25
N LYS A 463 -14.97 -0.03 -7.02
CA LYS A 463 -14.96 0.82 -5.82
C LYS A 463 -16.35 0.89 -5.21
N ILE A 464 -16.44 0.63 -3.91
CA ILE A 464 -17.61 0.97 -3.10
C ILE A 464 -17.30 2.29 -2.40
N PHE A 465 -18.24 3.23 -2.43
CA PHE A 465 -18.04 4.56 -1.84
C PHE A 465 -19.27 5.01 -1.05
N GLY A 466 -19.02 5.86 -0.05
CA GLY A 466 -20.06 6.45 0.79
C GLY A 466 -20.55 7.80 0.29
N LEU A 467 -21.15 8.60 1.18
CA LEU A 467 -21.62 9.95 0.87
C LEU A 467 -20.53 10.79 0.17
N GLN A 468 -20.90 11.45 -0.92
CA GLN A 468 -20.08 12.35 -1.70
C GLN A 468 -20.48 13.80 -1.43
N THR A 469 -19.60 14.74 -1.79
CA THR A 469 -19.85 16.18 -1.69
C THR A 469 -19.85 16.79 -3.08
N MET A 470 -20.70 17.80 -3.30
CA MET A 470 -20.72 18.51 -4.58
C MET A 470 -19.34 19.08 -4.89
N ASP A 471 -18.90 18.91 -6.14
CA ASP A 471 -17.67 19.45 -6.71
C ASP A 471 -16.36 18.98 -6.03
N ILE A 472 -16.42 17.91 -5.23
CA ILE A 472 -15.26 17.22 -4.64
C ILE A 472 -15.24 15.80 -5.20
N SER A 473 -14.16 15.42 -5.87
CA SER A 473 -14.02 14.07 -6.39
C SER A 473 -13.48 13.13 -5.31
N TYR A 474 -13.65 11.84 -5.54
CA TYR A 474 -13.03 10.78 -4.75
C TYR A 474 -12.15 9.97 -5.69
N GLY A 475 -10.86 9.89 -5.38
CA GLY A 475 -9.88 9.33 -6.30
C GLY A 475 -8.70 8.70 -5.59
N ARG A 476 -7.89 8.00 -6.37
CA ARG A 476 -6.60 7.51 -5.92
C ARG A 476 -5.69 8.69 -5.62
N THR A 477 -4.85 8.60 -4.61
CA THR A 477 -3.92 9.70 -4.21
C THR A 477 -2.93 10.09 -5.30
N PHE A 478 -2.58 9.14 -6.17
CA PHE A 478 -1.86 9.28 -7.43
C PHE A 478 -2.35 8.19 -8.40
N ASP A 479 -2.02 8.31 -9.69
CA ASP A 479 -2.59 7.45 -10.72
C ASP A 479 -2.30 5.97 -10.47
N GLY A 480 -3.38 5.17 -10.38
CA GLY A 480 -3.27 3.73 -10.11
C GLY A 480 -2.73 3.35 -8.72
N GLY A 481 -2.48 4.33 -7.84
CA GLY A 481 -2.04 4.13 -6.46
C GLY A 481 -3.08 3.41 -5.60
N PRO A 482 -2.69 2.70 -4.54
CA PRO A 482 -3.60 1.86 -3.75
C PRO A 482 -4.59 2.67 -2.91
N ASP A 483 -4.19 3.86 -2.46
CA ASP A 483 -4.92 4.65 -1.46
C ASP A 483 -5.94 5.59 -2.12
N TRP A 484 -7.09 5.77 -1.47
CA TRP A 484 -8.19 6.62 -1.94
C TRP A 484 -8.54 7.72 -0.95
N GLN A 485 -8.82 8.92 -1.46
CA GLN A 485 -9.24 10.04 -0.63
C GLN A 485 -10.14 11.00 -1.41
N PHE A 486 -10.77 11.92 -0.67
CA PHE A 486 -11.46 13.06 -1.28
C PHE A 486 -10.40 14.02 -1.82
N LEU A 487 -10.52 14.36 -3.10
CA LEU A 487 -9.67 15.33 -3.77
C LEU A 487 -10.46 16.63 -3.87
N THR A 488 -10.08 17.61 -3.04
CA THR A 488 -10.64 18.97 -3.10
C THR A 488 -10.29 19.70 -4.40
N CYS A 489 -9.26 19.20 -5.10
CA CYS A 489 -8.89 19.61 -6.43
C CYS A 489 -9.02 18.44 -7.40
N PRO A 490 -10.17 18.33 -8.09
CA PRO A 490 -10.41 17.25 -9.03
C PRO A 490 -9.46 17.30 -10.24
N THR A 491 -9.07 16.12 -10.72
CA THR A 491 -8.06 15.95 -11.77
C THR A 491 -8.55 15.23 -13.03
N PRO A 492 -9.78 15.47 -13.54
CA PRO A 492 -10.27 14.77 -14.72
C PRO A 492 -9.37 15.01 -15.94
N GLY A 493 -8.91 13.92 -16.56
CA GLY A 493 -7.98 13.91 -17.68
C GLY A 493 -6.52 14.19 -17.31
N ARG A 494 -6.20 14.39 -16.03
CA ARG A 494 -4.86 14.78 -15.51
C ARG A 494 -4.39 13.81 -14.43
N SER A 495 -3.10 13.84 -14.11
CA SER A 495 -2.57 13.01 -13.02
C SER A 495 -3.20 13.39 -11.70
N ASN A 496 -3.62 12.39 -10.93
CA ASN A 496 -4.04 12.61 -9.54
C ASN A 496 -2.86 13.08 -8.69
N PHE A 497 -3.14 13.97 -7.73
CA PHE A 497 -2.20 14.43 -6.71
C PHE A 497 -2.93 14.84 -5.43
N ILE A 498 -2.21 14.96 -4.31
CA ILE A 498 -2.76 15.47 -3.04
C ILE A 498 -2.52 16.98 -2.93
N PRO A 499 -3.56 17.84 -2.88
CA PRO A 499 -3.39 19.29 -2.90
C PRO A 499 -2.65 19.85 -1.69
N ASP A 500 -2.96 19.38 -0.47
CA ASP A 500 -2.35 19.88 0.77
C ASP A 500 -0.82 19.69 0.82
N GLU A 501 -0.26 18.83 -0.03
CA GLU A 501 1.17 18.60 -0.16
C GLU A 501 1.83 19.37 -1.31
N LEU A 502 1.06 19.72 -2.36
CA LEU A 502 1.62 20.12 -3.67
C LEU A 502 0.96 21.32 -4.34
N ASP A 503 -0.32 21.60 -4.10
CA ASP A 503 -1.02 22.80 -4.59
C ASP A 503 -1.03 23.85 -3.46
N LEU A 504 0.09 24.56 -3.35
CA LEU A 504 0.31 25.53 -2.27
C LEU A 504 -0.45 26.85 -2.48
N ASN A 505 -1.03 27.05 -3.67
CA ASN A 505 -1.70 28.29 -4.04
C ASN A 505 -3.24 28.13 -4.09
N GLY A 506 -3.75 26.88 -4.07
CA GLY A 506 -5.16 26.52 -4.08
C GLY A 506 -5.83 26.67 -5.45
N ASP A 507 -5.10 26.57 -6.56
CA ASP A 507 -5.59 26.71 -7.93
C ASP A 507 -5.98 25.37 -8.58
N CYS A 508 -5.82 24.27 -7.87
CA CYS A 508 -6.11 22.92 -8.33
C CYS A 508 -5.32 22.52 -9.59
N ALA A 509 -4.09 23.01 -9.67
CA ALA A 509 -3.03 22.52 -10.54
C ALA A 509 -1.74 22.31 -9.74
N VAL A 510 -0.92 21.34 -10.16
CA VAL A 510 0.48 21.29 -9.75
C VAL A 510 1.30 21.81 -10.92
N ASN A 511 1.77 23.03 -10.77
CA ASN A 511 2.57 23.72 -11.74
C ASN A 511 3.85 24.27 -11.08
N LEU A 512 4.72 24.82 -11.91
CA LEU A 512 6.02 25.28 -11.45
C LEU A 512 5.95 26.45 -10.42
N GLU A 513 4.84 27.19 -10.33
CA GLU A 513 4.58 28.24 -9.33
C GLU A 513 4.27 27.66 -7.95
N ASP A 514 3.67 26.47 -7.86
CA ASP A 514 3.42 25.78 -6.58
C ASP A 514 4.72 25.36 -5.88
N PHE A 515 5.76 25.08 -6.66
CA PHE A 515 7.10 24.83 -6.13
C PHE A 515 7.79 26.10 -5.59
N THR A 516 7.24 27.29 -5.82
CA THR A 516 7.81 28.58 -5.35
C THR A 516 7.15 29.13 -4.07
N ASN A 517 5.93 28.68 -3.73
CA ASN A 517 5.14 29.28 -2.63
C ASN A 517 5.41 28.70 -1.23
N PHE A 518 6.33 27.75 -1.08
CA PHE A 518 6.70 27.16 0.21
C PHE A 518 7.29 28.18 1.22
N SER A 519 7.70 29.36 0.75
CA SER A 519 8.42 30.33 1.58
C SER A 519 7.57 31.10 2.61
N SER A 520 6.24 31.03 2.58
CA SER A 520 5.42 31.97 3.38
C SER A 520 4.80 31.38 4.64
N HIS A 521 4.60 30.07 4.74
CA HIS A 521 3.79 29.48 5.82
C HIS A 521 4.56 28.75 6.95
N TRP A 522 5.87 28.56 6.81
CA TRP A 522 6.67 27.72 7.75
C TRP A 522 7.88 28.39 8.42
N LEU A 523 8.27 29.60 8.01
CA LEU A 523 9.54 30.20 8.45
C LEU A 523 9.57 30.79 9.88
N GLU A 524 8.48 30.75 10.66
CA GLU A 524 8.46 31.44 11.96
C GLU A 524 8.91 30.61 13.18
N GLU A 525 9.00 29.26 13.15
CA GLU A 525 9.18 28.53 14.43
C GLU A 525 10.27 27.44 14.56
N ASN A 526 10.96 26.91 13.54
CA ASN A 526 11.92 25.81 13.78
C ASN A 526 13.17 25.76 12.85
N ILE A 527 14.27 26.41 13.23
CA ILE A 527 15.59 26.22 12.59
C ILE A 527 16.54 25.45 13.55
N PRO A 528 17.02 24.24 13.21
CA PRO A 528 18.10 23.57 13.92
C PRO A 528 19.47 24.24 13.69
N THR A 529 20.32 24.27 14.72
CA THR A 529 21.55 25.08 14.79
C THR A 529 22.86 24.32 14.52
N GLU A 530 22.95 23.39 13.58
CA GLU A 530 24.25 22.79 13.20
C GLU A 530 24.33 22.44 11.70
N PRO A 531 25.43 22.76 11.00
CA PRO A 531 25.61 22.42 9.59
C PRO A 531 26.15 20.99 9.43
N VAL A 532 25.42 20.12 8.74
CA VAL A 532 25.97 18.87 8.22
C VAL A 532 26.42 19.11 6.77
N VAL A 533 27.73 19.02 6.55
CA VAL A 533 28.37 19.05 5.23
C VAL A 533 28.40 17.62 4.67
N TRP A 534 27.93 17.38 3.44
CA TRP A 534 28.62 16.68 2.32
C TRP A 534 27.82 16.78 1.00
N ASP A 535 28.54 17.13 -0.06
CA ASP A 535 28.25 17.21 -1.51
C ASP A 535 28.37 15.80 -2.14
N TYR A 536 27.69 15.44 -3.26
CA TYR A 536 28.29 14.75 -4.43
C TYR A 536 27.37 14.80 -5.68
N ALA A 537 28.02 15.09 -6.81
CA ALA A 537 27.47 15.44 -8.12
C ALA A 537 27.38 14.25 -9.09
N ALA A 538 26.56 14.44 -10.13
CA ALA A 538 26.31 13.54 -11.25
C ALA A 538 27.57 13.18 -12.07
N GLU A 539 27.64 11.91 -12.51
CA GLU A 539 28.45 11.45 -13.64
C GLU A 539 27.49 10.99 -14.76
N PHE A 540 27.73 11.35 -16.04
CA PHE A 540 26.83 11.01 -17.17
C PHE A 540 27.48 10.07 -18.19
N SER A 541 26.68 9.19 -18.81
CA SER A 541 26.97 8.57 -20.12
C SER A 541 26.14 9.19 -21.24
N VAL A 542 26.59 8.94 -22.47
CA VAL A 542 25.93 9.33 -23.72
C VAL A 542 25.38 8.04 -24.33
N TYR A 543 24.09 7.74 -24.12
CA TYR A 543 23.43 6.73 -24.95
C TYR A 543 23.25 7.28 -26.37
N GLN A 544 23.43 6.45 -27.40
CA GLN A 544 23.52 6.87 -28.81
C GLN A 544 22.26 7.55 -29.38
N GLY A 545 21.15 7.59 -28.63
CA GLY A 545 19.85 8.14 -29.04
C GLY A 545 19.45 9.51 -28.46
N ASN A 546 20.11 9.99 -27.39
CA ASN A 546 19.74 11.28 -26.78
C ASN A 546 20.32 12.46 -27.59
N PRO A 547 19.52 13.48 -27.97
CA PRO A 547 20.05 14.63 -28.68
C PRO A 547 21.03 15.40 -27.78
N ASN A 548 22.20 15.72 -28.31
CA ASN A 548 23.21 16.48 -27.56
C ASN A 548 22.84 17.96 -27.51
N GLY A 549 22.98 18.57 -26.33
CA GLY A 549 22.88 20.02 -26.12
C GLY A 549 21.47 20.60 -26.00
N VAL A 550 20.50 19.75 -25.71
CA VAL A 550 19.10 20.12 -25.42
C VAL A 550 18.73 19.89 -23.96
N TRP A 551 19.66 19.33 -23.18
CA TRP A 551 19.48 19.04 -21.77
C TRP A 551 20.08 20.13 -20.90
N THR A 552 19.33 20.58 -19.90
CA THR A 552 19.77 21.48 -18.82
C THR A 552 19.53 20.83 -17.47
N TYR A 553 20.31 21.21 -16.46
CA TYR A 553 20.23 20.61 -15.12
C TYR A 553 20.55 21.65 -14.03
N GLY A 554 19.94 21.48 -12.86
CA GLY A 554 20.19 22.34 -11.71
C GLY A 554 19.12 22.26 -10.62
N LEU A 555 19.18 23.22 -9.71
CA LEU A 555 18.13 23.49 -8.72
C LEU A 555 17.22 24.59 -9.26
N TYR A 556 15.91 24.40 -9.16
CA TYR A 556 14.93 25.42 -9.57
C TYR A 556 14.61 26.37 -8.39
N ASP A 557 14.82 27.69 -8.50
CA ASP A 557 14.42 28.67 -7.43
C ASP A 557 13.05 29.29 -7.59
N GLY A 558 12.50 29.32 -8.80
CA GLY A 558 11.32 30.14 -9.10
C GLY A 558 11.57 31.41 -9.93
N SER A 559 12.76 31.66 -10.48
CA SER A 559 13.02 32.81 -11.36
C SER A 559 13.45 32.44 -12.79
N ASP A 560 13.27 33.38 -13.74
CA ASP A 560 13.46 33.16 -15.19
C ASP A 560 14.92 32.82 -15.57
N PHE A 561 15.09 31.83 -16.46
CA PHE A 561 16.35 31.10 -16.73
C PHE A 561 17.39 31.87 -17.56
N SER A 562 18.10 32.86 -17.00
CA SER A 562 19.18 33.57 -17.73
C SER A 562 20.59 33.47 -17.14
N SER A 563 21.37 32.55 -17.73
CA SER A 563 22.83 32.47 -17.97
C SER A 563 23.86 32.58 -16.81
N ALA A 564 24.62 31.49 -16.60
CA ALA A 564 26.00 31.50 -16.09
C ALA A 564 26.79 30.26 -16.56
N SER A 565 28.13 30.36 -16.67
CA SER A 565 29.01 29.34 -17.27
C SER A 565 30.01 28.71 -16.28
N PHE A 566 30.35 27.43 -16.47
CA PHE A 566 31.40 26.68 -15.73
C PHE A 566 32.53 26.19 -16.67
N ILE A 567 33.72 25.86 -16.13
CA ILE A 567 34.89 25.33 -16.89
C ILE A 567 35.26 23.93 -16.39
N LEU A 568 35.21 22.87 -17.22
CA LEU A 568 35.69 21.51 -16.87
C LEU A 568 36.21 20.69 -18.09
N TYR A 569 37.00 19.62 -17.79
CA TYR A 569 37.79 18.81 -18.74
C TYR A 569 37.44 17.29 -18.73
N ASN A 570 37.06 16.80 -19.92
CA ASN A 570 37.28 15.49 -20.59
C ASN A 570 36.48 14.21 -20.27
N SER A 571 35.48 13.90 -21.10
CA SER A 571 35.24 12.60 -21.79
C SER A 571 34.46 12.86 -23.12
N THR A 572 34.27 11.83 -23.97
CA THR A 572 34.13 11.87 -25.45
C THR A 572 32.94 12.59 -26.09
N VAL A 573 32.00 13.15 -25.33
CA VAL A 573 31.15 14.26 -25.79
C VAL A 573 31.39 15.46 -24.87
N PRO A 574 31.72 16.64 -25.40
CA PRO A 574 31.98 17.81 -24.57
C PRO A 574 30.73 18.21 -23.77
N ILE A 575 30.77 18.15 -22.43
CA ILE A 575 29.76 18.78 -21.54
C ILE A 575 29.55 20.27 -21.86
N SER A 576 30.46 20.91 -22.59
CA SER A 576 30.28 22.27 -23.13
C SER A 576 29.10 22.41 -24.10
N THR A 577 28.41 21.33 -24.48
CA THR A 577 27.13 21.41 -25.20
C THR A 577 25.93 21.53 -24.28
N LEU A 578 26.06 21.31 -22.96
CA LEU A 578 24.98 21.37 -21.96
C LEU A 578 25.03 22.71 -21.18
N ASP A 579 23.88 23.33 -20.92
CA ASP A 579 23.77 24.61 -20.21
C ASP A 579 23.38 24.41 -18.71
N PRO A 580 24.24 24.79 -17.74
CA PRO A 580 23.94 24.69 -16.30
C PRO A 580 23.21 25.93 -15.74
N TRP A 581 22.37 25.76 -14.69
CA TRP A 581 21.53 26.84 -14.12
C TRP A 581 21.81 27.19 -12.63
N ALA A 582 22.05 28.49 -12.40
CA ALA A 582 22.10 29.35 -11.18
C ALA A 582 22.90 28.96 -9.90
N LEU A 583 23.73 29.91 -9.44
CA LEU A 583 23.81 30.35 -8.02
C LEU A 583 24.05 31.88 -7.97
N ASN A 584 23.25 32.56 -7.14
CA ASN A 584 23.19 34.01 -7.03
C ASN A 584 24.29 34.52 -6.07
N GLY A 585 25.29 35.21 -6.63
CA GLY A 585 25.99 36.31 -5.95
C GLY A 585 26.61 36.06 -4.56
N ASP A 586 27.51 35.08 -4.41
CA ASP A 586 28.73 35.27 -3.61
C ASP A 586 29.84 34.36 -4.13
N ARG A 587 30.98 34.96 -4.48
CA ARG A 587 32.19 34.22 -4.87
C ARG A 587 32.93 33.87 -3.59
N ASP A 588 33.27 32.59 -3.44
CA ASP A 588 34.00 31.98 -2.31
C ASP A 588 33.16 31.62 -1.08
N THR A 589 32.38 30.54 -1.17
CA THR A 589 32.39 29.40 -0.23
C THR A 589 31.45 28.32 -0.78
N TYR A 590 31.89 27.05 -0.72
CA TYR A 590 31.18 25.82 -1.15
C TYR A 590 31.28 25.44 -2.65
N GLY A 591 31.95 24.31 -2.90
CA GLY A 591 31.95 23.56 -4.18
C GLY A 591 33.19 23.73 -5.06
N SER A 592 34.19 22.85 -4.92
CA SER A 592 35.25 22.68 -5.92
C SER A 592 35.21 21.25 -6.48
N CYS A 593 34.96 21.08 -7.79
CA CYS A 593 35.19 19.80 -8.45
C CYS A 593 36.69 19.49 -8.48
N GLN A 594 37.13 18.44 -7.79
CA GLN A 594 38.46 17.87 -7.99
C GLN A 594 38.41 16.68 -8.94
N LYS A 595 39.20 16.77 -10.01
CA LYS A 595 39.62 15.64 -10.86
C LYS A 595 40.57 14.73 -10.06
N ASN A 596 40.44 13.41 -10.17
CA ASN A 596 41.61 12.54 -10.06
C ASN A 596 41.65 11.49 -11.16
N ILE A 597 42.87 11.22 -11.61
CA ILE A 597 43.27 10.74 -12.94
C ILE A 597 43.91 9.35 -12.80
N ASP A 598 43.71 8.51 -13.83
CA ASP A 598 44.72 7.60 -14.43
C ASP A 598 44.47 6.08 -14.28
N GLU A 599 44.21 5.43 -15.41
CA GLU A 599 43.95 3.99 -15.60
C GLU A 599 45.24 3.12 -15.57
N SER A 600 46.40 3.66 -15.22
CA SER A 600 47.69 3.00 -15.45
C SER A 600 48.35 2.29 -14.24
N ASN A 601 47.74 2.21 -13.04
CA ASN A 601 48.41 1.60 -11.87
C ASN A 601 47.46 0.80 -10.93
N PRO A 602 47.57 -0.55 -10.84
CA PRO A 602 46.66 -1.37 -10.06
C PRO A 602 47.19 -1.65 -8.64
N LEU A 603 47.40 -0.62 -7.81
CA LEU A 603 47.65 -0.82 -6.37
C LEU A 603 47.05 0.32 -5.54
N SER A 604 46.18 -0.08 -4.60
CA SER A 604 45.43 0.70 -3.60
C SER A 604 44.27 1.54 -4.12
N GLN A 605 43.13 0.89 -4.31
CA GLN A 605 41.83 1.56 -4.21
C GLN A 605 41.66 2.13 -2.79
N PRO A 606 41.16 3.37 -2.61
CA PRO A 606 40.61 3.77 -1.34
C PRO A 606 39.29 3.00 -1.17
N THR A 607 39.30 2.00 -0.29
CA THR A 607 38.07 1.41 0.24
C THR A 607 37.34 2.49 1.04
N TRP A 608 36.26 3.03 0.48
CA TRP A 608 35.27 3.80 1.21
C TRP A 608 34.41 2.85 2.07
N PRO A 609 33.92 3.29 3.24
CA PRO A 609 33.05 2.44 4.05
C PRO A 609 31.79 2.12 3.24
N ASN A 610 31.49 0.83 3.08
CA ASN A 610 30.28 0.27 2.46
C ASN A 610 30.29 -0.01 0.93
N GLY A 611 31.45 -0.19 0.29
CA GLY A 611 31.50 -0.99 -0.96
C GLY A 611 30.71 -0.43 -2.15
N MET A 612 30.69 0.89 -2.32
CA MET A 612 30.05 1.55 -3.46
C MET A 612 30.82 1.30 -4.77
N TYR A 613 30.11 0.84 -5.81
CA TYR A 613 30.58 0.74 -7.20
C TYR A 613 29.57 1.50 -8.08
N TRP A 614 30.04 2.30 -9.04
CA TRP A 614 29.20 3.01 -10.03
C TRP A 614 29.47 2.44 -11.43
N GLU A 615 28.40 2.18 -12.19
CA GLU A 615 28.51 1.76 -13.59
C GLU A 615 28.54 3.00 -14.52
N PRO A 616 29.23 2.93 -15.67
CA PRO A 616 29.20 4.00 -16.66
C PRO A 616 27.76 4.24 -17.16
N GLY A 617 27.15 5.38 -16.77
CA GLY A 617 25.92 5.88 -17.38
C GLY A 617 24.71 6.15 -16.50
N GLN A 618 24.88 6.14 -15.19
CA GLN A 618 23.80 6.38 -14.23
C GLN A 618 23.86 7.82 -13.68
N THR A 619 22.72 8.53 -13.64
CA THR A 619 22.62 9.88 -13.05
C THR A 619 21.98 9.84 -11.66
N SER A 620 22.41 10.73 -10.76
CA SER A 620 21.80 10.92 -9.44
C SER A 620 21.31 12.36 -9.23
N LEU A 621 20.11 12.50 -8.66
CA LEU A 621 19.54 13.74 -8.12
C LEU A 621 19.53 13.62 -6.58
N MET A 622 20.08 14.61 -5.88
CA MET A 622 20.23 14.58 -4.41
C MET A 622 19.67 15.85 -3.76
N VAL A 623 19.01 15.70 -2.61
CA VAL A 623 18.54 16.82 -1.76
C VAL A 623 19.12 16.67 -0.33
N PRO A 624 19.87 17.66 0.20
CA PRO A 624 20.27 17.68 1.61
C PRO A 624 19.09 17.96 2.54
N ALA A 625 18.95 17.17 3.62
CA ALA A 625 17.89 17.36 4.62
C ALA A 625 17.89 18.75 5.29
N SER A 626 19.05 19.39 5.42
CA SER A 626 19.22 20.69 6.06
C SER A 626 18.86 21.89 5.18
N GLU A 627 18.65 21.69 3.86
CA GLU A 627 18.28 22.75 2.91
C GLU A 627 16.80 22.68 2.48
N LEU A 628 16.02 21.76 3.06
CA LEU A 628 14.57 21.62 2.87
C LEU A 628 13.75 22.83 3.37
N TYR A 629 14.42 23.87 3.88
CA TYR A 629 13.80 25.10 4.35
C TYR A 629 13.69 26.20 3.26
N GLY A 630 13.86 25.84 1.97
CA GLY A 630 13.76 26.74 0.82
C GLY A 630 13.15 26.12 -0.44
N THR A 631 12.84 26.96 -1.43
CA THR A 631 12.06 26.70 -2.68
C THR A 631 12.75 25.82 -3.73
N TRP A 632 13.83 25.10 -3.39
CA TRP A 632 14.73 24.50 -4.37
C TRP A 632 14.45 23.01 -4.61
N ARG A 633 14.18 22.62 -5.86
CA ARG A 633 13.97 21.21 -6.27
C ARG A 633 14.98 20.79 -7.35
N PRO A 634 15.67 19.64 -7.21
CA PRO A 634 16.51 19.11 -8.28
C PRO A 634 15.67 18.78 -9.51
N THR A 635 16.11 19.27 -10.66
CA THR A 635 15.42 19.09 -11.93
C THR A 635 16.42 18.77 -13.04
N ALA A 636 16.10 17.76 -13.85
CA ALA A 636 16.70 17.57 -15.17
C ALA A 636 15.68 18.00 -16.22
N ARG A 637 16.07 18.86 -17.17
CA ARG A 637 15.19 19.37 -18.21
C ARG A 637 15.69 19.00 -19.58
N PHE A 638 14.80 18.50 -20.43
CA PHE A 638 14.97 18.43 -21.87
C PHE A 638 14.24 19.60 -22.53
N THR A 639 14.85 20.24 -23.53
CA THR A 639 14.23 21.31 -24.33
C THR A 639 14.19 20.88 -25.80
N ALA A 640 12.99 20.67 -26.34
CA ALA A 640 12.80 20.17 -27.69
C ALA A 640 13.51 21.07 -28.74
N PRO A 641 14.49 20.56 -29.50
CA PRO A 641 15.25 21.37 -30.45
C PRO A 641 14.44 21.74 -31.71
N ALA A 642 13.40 20.96 -32.02
CA ALA A 642 12.53 21.13 -33.17
C ALA A 642 11.14 20.55 -32.87
N ALA A 643 10.14 21.00 -33.61
CA ALA A 643 8.81 20.40 -33.53
C ALA A 643 8.84 18.97 -34.07
N SER A 644 8.50 17.98 -33.24
CA SER A 644 8.50 16.55 -33.58
C SER A 644 7.69 15.75 -32.56
N GLU A 645 7.39 14.50 -32.90
CA GLU A 645 7.08 13.47 -31.91
C GLU A 645 8.39 13.00 -31.25
N TYR A 646 8.38 12.91 -29.93
CA TYR A 646 9.47 12.43 -29.10
C TYR A 646 8.99 11.29 -28.22
N GLN A 647 9.56 10.10 -28.39
CA GLN A 647 9.40 9.03 -27.41
C GLN A 647 10.22 9.43 -26.18
N VAL A 648 9.57 9.50 -25.02
CA VAL A 648 10.18 9.81 -23.73
C VAL A 648 10.02 8.62 -22.81
N ASP A 649 11.13 7.95 -22.53
CA ASP A 649 11.20 6.85 -21.58
C ASP A 649 12.06 7.28 -20.40
N ALA A 650 11.47 7.42 -19.22
CA ALA A 650 12.16 7.78 -17.99
C ALA A 650 11.90 6.75 -16.89
N ARG A 651 12.96 6.37 -16.19
CA ARG A 651 12.89 5.50 -15.02
C ARG A 651 13.54 6.21 -13.84
N PHE A 652 12.89 6.13 -12.68
CA PHE A 652 13.38 6.70 -11.43
C PHE A 652 13.58 5.58 -10.40
N TRP A 653 14.62 5.65 -9.57
CA TRP A 653 14.90 4.69 -8.51
C TRP A 653 15.27 5.37 -7.20
N SER A 654 14.79 4.83 -6.08
CA SER A 654 15.15 5.33 -4.76
C SER A 654 16.51 4.75 -4.33
N GLY A 655 17.48 5.64 -4.14
CA GLY A 655 18.76 5.35 -3.51
C GLY A 655 18.78 5.64 -2.00
N THR A 656 17.62 5.90 -1.38
CA THR A 656 17.53 6.40 0.00
C THR A 656 17.89 5.31 1.03
N VAL A 657 18.77 5.64 1.98
CA VAL A 657 19.34 4.66 2.94
C VAL A 657 18.33 4.20 4.01
N ASN A 658 17.16 4.85 4.13
CA ASN A 658 16.16 4.60 5.17
C ASN A 658 14.77 4.19 4.64
N GLY A 659 14.58 4.01 3.32
CA GLY A 659 13.29 3.62 2.75
C GLY A 659 12.22 4.70 2.79
N ASN A 660 12.59 5.97 2.96
CA ASN A 660 11.64 7.08 2.97
C ASN A 660 10.96 7.21 1.59
N PRO A 661 9.62 7.38 1.55
CA PRO A 661 8.92 7.66 0.30
C PRO A 661 9.50 8.92 -0.35
N THR A 662 9.79 8.82 -1.64
CA THR A 662 10.30 9.93 -2.44
C THR A 662 9.41 10.10 -3.65
N HIS A 663 8.91 11.31 -3.88
CA HIS A 663 8.06 11.57 -5.03
C HIS A 663 8.90 11.92 -6.25
N VAL A 664 8.44 11.49 -7.41
CA VAL A 664 9.04 11.82 -8.70
C VAL A 664 7.97 12.34 -9.63
N TYR A 665 8.36 13.28 -10.48
CA TYR A 665 7.44 13.95 -11.37
C TYR A 665 8.03 14.09 -12.76
N VAL A 666 7.17 14.02 -13.76
CA VAL A 666 7.46 14.48 -15.13
C VAL A 666 6.51 15.61 -15.46
N LEU A 667 7.05 16.75 -15.91
CA LEU A 667 6.26 17.88 -16.35
C LEU A 667 6.56 18.18 -17.82
N VAL A 668 5.54 18.48 -18.62
CA VAL A 668 5.68 18.96 -19.99
C VAL A 668 5.23 20.41 -20.02
N ASN A 669 6.09 21.30 -20.50
CA ASN A 669 5.85 22.75 -20.51
C ASN A 669 5.37 23.28 -19.15
N ARG A 670 5.96 22.76 -18.06
CA ARG A 670 5.65 23.10 -16.67
C ARG A 670 4.30 22.57 -16.14
N ALA A 671 3.60 21.74 -16.91
CA ALA A 671 2.39 21.05 -16.48
C ALA A 671 2.70 19.60 -16.11
N LEU A 672 2.23 19.14 -14.94
CA LEU A 672 2.40 17.76 -14.50
C LEU A 672 1.72 16.78 -15.47
N VAL A 673 2.50 15.81 -15.98
CA VAL A 673 1.98 14.73 -16.83
C VAL A 673 2.13 13.35 -16.20
N HIS A 674 3.04 13.22 -15.23
CA HIS A 674 3.26 11.99 -14.47
C HIS A 674 3.70 12.33 -13.05
N SER A 675 3.11 11.64 -12.08
CA SER A 675 3.51 11.65 -10.68
C SER A 675 3.55 10.22 -10.15
N ASP A 676 4.54 9.92 -9.32
CA ASP A 676 4.64 8.62 -8.67
C ASP A 676 5.41 8.73 -7.36
N GLN A 677 5.30 7.72 -6.52
CA GLN A 677 6.02 7.60 -5.27
C GLN A 677 6.92 6.36 -5.30
N ILE A 678 8.22 6.58 -5.18
CA ILE A 678 9.19 5.50 -5.04
C ILE A 678 9.57 5.30 -3.58
N ILE A 679 9.38 4.07 -3.09
CA ILE A 679 9.74 3.65 -1.73
C ILE A 679 10.77 2.55 -1.87
N GLY A 680 12.00 2.77 -1.39
CA GLY A 680 13.03 1.75 -1.51
C GLY A 680 14.41 2.14 -1.00
N TYR A 681 15.26 1.11 -0.87
CA TYR A 681 16.65 1.21 -0.44
C TYR A 681 17.60 1.09 -1.64
N TYR A 682 18.80 1.68 -1.52
CA TYR A 682 19.89 1.68 -2.51
C TYR A 682 20.24 0.31 -3.15
N SER A 683 19.80 -0.81 -2.56
CA SER A 683 20.11 -2.17 -3.00
C SER A 683 18.94 -2.94 -3.63
N GLU A 684 17.76 -2.33 -3.84
CA GLU A 684 16.58 -3.01 -4.37
C GLU A 684 16.25 -2.51 -5.80
N PRO A 685 16.56 -3.28 -6.87
CA PRO A 685 16.36 -2.87 -8.27
C PRO A 685 14.88 -2.70 -8.70
N ASP A 686 13.94 -2.97 -7.80
CA ASP A 686 12.49 -3.05 -8.09
C ASP A 686 11.68 -1.89 -7.48
N SER A 687 12.29 -0.98 -6.72
CA SER A 687 11.65 0.25 -6.23
C SER A 687 11.81 1.39 -7.24
N SER A 688 11.16 1.26 -8.40
CA SER A 688 11.30 2.20 -9.50
C SER A 688 9.96 2.69 -10.06
N SER A 689 9.88 3.99 -10.34
CA SER A 689 8.81 4.58 -11.15
C SER A 689 9.20 4.58 -12.61
N LEU A 690 8.22 4.35 -13.49
CA LEU A 690 8.39 4.35 -14.94
C LEU A 690 7.45 5.38 -15.54
N PHE A 691 7.98 6.21 -16.42
CA PHE A 691 7.24 7.06 -17.34
C PHE A 691 7.65 6.68 -18.76
N SER A 692 6.69 6.37 -19.62
CA SER A 692 6.93 6.07 -21.03
C SER A 692 5.78 6.62 -21.84
N ASP A 693 6.04 7.64 -22.65
CA ASP A 693 5.01 8.31 -23.44
C ASP A 693 5.58 8.87 -24.75
N LEU A 694 4.72 9.00 -25.75
CA LEU A 694 5.03 9.64 -27.02
C LEU A 694 4.52 11.09 -26.99
N LEU A 695 5.43 12.04 -26.78
CA LEU A 695 5.10 13.45 -26.65
C LEU A 695 5.22 14.20 -27.98
N VAL A 696 4.16 14.93 -28.37
CA VAL A 696 4.23 15.90 -29.46
C VAL A 696 4.71 17.23 -28.89
N LEU A 697 5.96 17.61 -29.19
CA LEU A 697 6.58 18.82 -28.65
C LEU A 697 6.90 19.80 -29.76
N ASP A 698 6.62 21.09 -29.54
CA ASP A 698 7.08 22.19 -30.41
C ASP A 698 8.54 22.55 -30.11
N ALA A 699 9.20 23.27 -31.03
CA ALA A 699 10.56 23.74 -30.79
C ALA A 699 10.61 24.72 -29.60
N GLY A 700 11.35 24.37 -28.55
CA GLY A 700 11.47 25.14 -27.31
C GLY A 700 10.62 24.61 -26.15
N ASP A 701 9.75 23.63 -26.39
CA ASP A 701 8.99 22.96 -25.33
C ASP A 701 9.91 22.20 -24.38
N THR A 702 9.51 22.09 -23.12
CA THR A 702 10.35 21.52 -22.06
C THR A 702 9.74 20.26 -21.45
N VAL A 703 10.57 19.26 -21.17
CA VAL A 703 10.21 18.10 -20.34
C VAL A 703 11.10 18.10 -19.10
N ASP A 704 10.49 18.20 -17.92
CA ASP A 704 11.16 18.31 -16.63
C ASP A 704 11.00 17.03 -15.82
N PHE A 705 12.11 16.47 -15.36
CA PHE A 705 12.17 15.33 -14.45
C PHE A 705 12.55 15.86 -13.07
N CYS A 706 11.60 15.84 -12.15
CA CYS A 706 11.70 16.49 -10.85
C CYS A 706 11.63 15.48 -9.70
N VAL A 707 12.26 15.83 -8.58
CA VAL A 707 12.20 15.06 -7.32
C VAL A 707 11.53 15.89 -6.22
N GLY A 708 10.50 15.32 -5.60
CA GLY A 708 9.79 15.89 -4.45
C GLY A 708 10.12 15.19 -3.14
N THR A 709 10.10 15.95 -2.05
CA THR A 709 10.18 15.43 -0.68
C THR A 709 8.85 15.64 0.03
N VAL A 710 8.37 14.59 0.70
CA VAL A 710 7.23 14.64 1.64
C VAL A 710 7.73 15.17 2.99
N ILE A 711 7.08 16.19 3.53
CA ILE A 711 7.20 16.52 4.96
C ILE A 711 5.88 16.11 5.61
N VAL A 712 5.78 14.87 6.13
CA VAL A 712 4.67 14.49 7.02
C VAL A 712 4.83 15.26 8.34
N PRO A 713 3.86 16.06 8.77
CA PRO A 713 3.92 16.77 10.04
C PRO A 713 4.12 15.78 11.20
N GLY A 714 5.15 16.03 12.04
CA GLY A 714 5.43 15.23 13.24
C GLY A 714 6.42 14.07 13.08
N GLN A 715 6.94 13.82 11.88
CA GLN A 715 8.03 12.86 11.64
C GLN A 715 9.39 13.56 11.63
N SER A 716 10.38 13.01 12.34
CA SER A 716 11.76 13.49 12.28
C SER A 716 12.48 12.87 11.07
N TYR A 717 12.70 13.66 10.02
CA TYR A 717 13.43 13.22 8.83
C TYR A 717 14.95 13.37 9.03
N GLU A 718 15.59 12.35 9.60
CA GLU A 718 17.05 12.22 9.50
C GLU A 718 17.39 11.41 8.23
N GLY A 719 17.77 12.06 7.12
CA GLY A 719 18.27 11.36 5.92
C GLY A 719 18.26 12.17 4.62
N TYR A 720 19.15 11.81 3.69
CA TYR A 720 19.21 12.36 2.33
C TYR A 720 18.22 11.65 1.41
N HIS A 721 17.53 12.37 0.52
CA HIS A 721 16.75 11.78 -0.57
C HIS A 721 17.64 11.68 -1.81
N LEU A 722 17.84 10.45 -2.29
CA LEU A 722 18.64 10.16 -3.48
C LEU A 722 17.73 9.48 -4.50
N VAL A 723 17.57 10.10 -5.67
CA VAL A 723 16.85 9.49 -6.80
C VAL A 723 17.84 9.30 -7.93
N GLN A 724 18.05 8.05 -8.34
CA GLN A 724 18.71 7.78 -9.61
C GLN A 724 17.66 7.88 -10.71
N PHE A 725 18.03 8.37 -11.89
CA PHE A 725 17.13 8.37 -13.03
C PHE A 725 17.88 8.17 -14.35
N ASP A 726 17.20 7.52 -15.28
CA ASP A 726 17.63 7.29 -16.66
C ASP A 726 16.50 7.76 -17.56
N ALA A 727 16.81 8.66 -18.50
CA ALA A 727 15.85 9.15 -19.48
C ALA A 727 16.41 9.00 -20.90
N VAL A 728 15.64 8.35 -21.77
CA VAL A 728 15.88 8.24 -23.21
C VAL A 728 14.80 9.06 -23.92
N ILE A 729 15.23 10.06 -24.67
CA ILE A 729 14.34 10.90 -25.47
C ILE A 729 14.78 10.83 -26.92
N SER A 730 13.92 10.34 -27.82
CA SER A 730 14.28 10.08 -29.21
C SER A 730 13.15 10.43 -30.18
N THR A 731 13.49 10.77 -31.43
CA THR A 731 12.51 11.08 -32.50
C THR A 731 12.13 9.84 -33.32
N THR A 732 12.62 8.68 -32.92
CA THR A 732 12.37 7.36 -33.53
C THR A 732 12.12 6.37 -32.40
N ALA A 733 11.04 5.60 -32.46
CA ALA A 733 10.71 4.62 -31.42
C ALA A 733 11.92 3.72 -31.09
N PHE A 734 12.31 3.67 -29.81
CA PHE A 734 13.42 2.86 -29.34
C PHE A 734 12.93 1.46 -28.97
N CYS A 735 13.61 0.41 -29.45
CA CYS A 735 13.31 -0.97 -29.07
C CYS A 735 14.13 -1.40 -27.86
N GLY A 736 13.55 -1.19 -26.68
CA GLY A 736 14.05 -1.70 -25.41
C GLY A 736 13.18 -1.24 -24.24
N GLY A 737 12.29 -2.13 -23.78
CA GLY A 737 11.66 -1.99 -22.46
C GLY A 737 12.66 -2.24 -21.31
N PRO A 738 12.26 -2.05 -20.05
CA PRO A 738 13.19 -1.75 -18.95
C PRO A 738 14.13 -2.92 -18.61
N GLY A 739 15.44 -2.67 -18.77
CA GLY A 739 16.54 -3.62 -18.64
C GLY A 739 17.26 -3.83 -19.97
N PHE A 740 18.12 -2.89 -20.37
CA PHE A 740 18.71 -2.81 -21.71
C PHE A 740 19.57 -4.03 -22.09
N GLU A 741 18.97 -5.05 -22.70
CA GLU A 741 19.61 -5.92 -23.68
C GLU A 741 18.85 -5.84 -25.01
N TYR A 742 19.59 -5.58 -26.10
CA TYR A 742 19.09 -5.60 -27.48
C TYR A 742 18.46 -6.96 -27.80
N LEU A 743 17.46 -6.99 -28.70
CA LEU A 743 17.05 -8.25 -29.33
C LEU A 743 18.31 -8.94 -29.89
N PRO A 744 18.67 -10.15 -29.45
CA PRO A 744 19.91 -10.79 -29.90
C PRO A 744 19.91 -10.97 -31.42
N GLY A 745 20.64 -10.12 -32.14
CA GLY A 745 20.78 -10.16 -33.61
C GLY A 745 20.24 -8.95 -34.38
N ASP A 746 19.53 -8.02 -33.74
CA ASP A 746 19.17 -6.72 -34.33
C ASP A 746 20.37 -5.78 -34.19
N ILE A 747 20.95 -5.37 -35.30
CA ILE A 747 22.17 -4.54 -35.34
C ILE A 747 21.98 -3.20 -36.06
N ASN A 748 20.80 -2.98 -36.65
CA ASN A 748 20.45 -1.73 -37.32
C ASN A 748 19.44 -0.89 -36.50
N THR A 749 18.93 -1.43 -35.38
CA THR A 749 18.02 -0.78 -34.43
C THR A 749 16.65 -0.41 -35.01
N ASP A 750 16.16 -1.15 -36.01
CA ASP A 750 14.86 -0.92 -36.67
C ASP A 750 13.69 -1.74 -36.11
N CYS A 751 13.94 -2.49 -35.02
CA CYS A 751 12.96 -3.31 -34.32
C CYS A 751 12.52 -4.60 -35.05
N VAL A 752 13.22 -5.02 -36.10
CA VAL A 752 12.92 -6.25 -36.83
C VAL A 752 14.22 -7.00 -37.16
N VAL A 753 14.44 -8.20 -36.62
CA VAL A 753 15.55 -9.05 -37.08
C VAL A 753 15.27 -9.53 -38.50
N ASP A 754 15.89 -8.90 -39.49
CA ASP A 754 15.61 -9.16 -40.89
C ASP A 754 16.86 -9.32 -41.77
N LEU A 755 16.68 -9.23 -43.09
CA LEU A 755 17.77 -9.44 -44.03
C LEU A 755 18.79 -8.30 -43.98
N ASP A 756 18.37 -7.09 -43.61
CA ASP A 756 19.22 -5.91 -43.55
C ASP A 756 20.20 -5.99 -42.38
N ASP A 757 19.80 -6.58 -41.25
CA ASP A 757 20.73 -6.98 -40.17
C ASP A 757 21.76 -7.99 -40.64
N PHE A 758 21.32 -9.03 -41.37
CA PHE A 758 22.26 -10.02 -41.89
C PHE A 758 23.25 -9.40 -42.86
N VAL A 759 22.80 -8.45 -43.69
CA VAL A 759 23.65 -7.70 -44.62
C VAL A 759 24.62 -6.80 -43.87
N LEU A 760 24.19 -6.06 -42.85
CA LEU A 760 25.07 -5.21 -42.05
C LEU A 760 26.16 -6.05 -41.35
N PHE A 761 25.78 -7.20 -40.78
CA PHE A 761 26.70 -8.11 -40.10
C PHE A 761 27.73 -8.66 -41.08
N ALA A 762 27.27 -9.14 -42.25
CA ALA A 762 28.15 -9.65 -43.28
C ALA A 762 29.09 -8.56 -43.82
N THR A 763 28.63 -7.32 -43.93
CA THR A 763 29.44 -6.20 -44.43
C THR A 763 30.50 -5.75 -43.42
N GLN A 764 30.16 -5.70 -42.13
CA GLN A 764 31.12 -5.41 -41.05
C GLN A 764 32.15 -6.54 -40.88
N TRP A 765 31.73 -7.80 -41.02
CA TRP A 765 32.62 -8.96 -40.92
C TRP A 765 33.57 -9.08 -42.12
N LEU A 766 33.07 -8.84 -43.35
CA LEU A 766 33.89 -8.87 -44.58
C LEU A 766 34.78 -7.63 -44.74
N GLY A 767 34.43 -6.49 -44.14
CA GLY A 767 35.27 -5.28 -44.13
C GLY A 767 36.54 -5.42 -43.26
N SER A 768 36.62 -6.47 -42.44
CA SER A 768 37.75 -6.76 -41.55
C SER A 768 38.76 -7.80 -42.10
N TYR A 769 38.61 -8.22 -43.37
CA TYR A 769 39.53 -9.13 -44.09
C TYR A 769 40.16 -8.51 -45.33
#